data_AF-A0A7X7KSL9-F1
#
_entry.id   AF-A0A7X7KSL9-F1
#
_cell.length_a   1.000
_cell.length_b   1.000
_cell.length_c   1.000
_cell.angle_alpha   90.00
_cell.angle_beta   90.00
_cell.angle_gamma   90.00
#
_symmetry.space_group_name_H-M   'P 1'
#
loop_
_entity.id
_entity.type
_entity.pdbx_description
1 polymer ?
#
loop_
_entity_poly.entity_id
_entity_poly.type
_entity_poly.pdbx_seq_one_letter_code
_entity_poly.pdbx_strand_id
1 'polypeptide(L)'
;MEQTHDIPMKIKMTRPCFPDIARLDRGEPADEGQIHAILDYIDQRLDCADFRLVCIVRSLYFYAEHISPATLRRMETTVLGFKYWMDEPGVDSMCYWSENHQLIFATCEYLAGQLFPERVFRNDGSLGRYHVAKARERLDIWLEARFRLGFVEWHSNTYYEEDIAPLSLLIDCCEDPLLAAKARRILDLLLLDMALHHYRGLLASTSGRCYERQKKYPEQQDVTDILERAFAFHPDHAFDYSRLSADFLLNRSYQLPAWILRIAHDAELGVVKSSMGLDLGEVDDCFPLPNDVNGRGLYLWSMEAFTNPEACETALKLYREWKLVSNDFLKDLRALDIPLVSRLGLLPLVTRLLNPVTSGIAIQRVNSYSYRSPAYLLSSAQRYHPGTFGDQQHIWQATIGSGVSVFTTHPGAAFFADNARNFSPSYWVGNGVLPDCRQDRNVVLCVYDLSVRRGYMERERLLYTHAWFPQQHFDETRMPHPRCMLGRQGNSYVALLALEALEPADNEELIQRGKVTAWACVTGSAAEHGSFAAFETLCAAARVERGRQTFTLRLADHVYQLVYKGDFTVDGEAREWQFPRLESKFGRVARDPEAYTLQVGGRERLLDWPDRLCDLRSPQLPEADPYRRIVALCDDVVARLDPKMKWTWGQALLGHALTELDRYRGTDQYTPFLTRYCRYWLEHSPKLDYADRIAPALITYAMEKRTGSKAFAPLTQAALHYVRHEPRLLEDAVNHLGRGLESHWYPASIWVDSLMMFSVFPSLYAREQDDPELLDFAARQPAIYARYLQDAGGLWVHSYWAKARRPHPNDGSFWGRGNGWVLTSLPMIMENIGAEHPEYPTIGDIFRKTAAAVLPWQNSDGSFNTIINKKSYRELSATALIAAGLLHGVRLGLLAPSYLEPGLRALEAVSEAIEVSPRGIFLPEISAPTIPLQLFPTLCYKLTPRGRNLSYGLAAALFAAVEYKKLQDEEWIL
;
A
#
# COMPACT_ATOMS: atom_id res chain seq x y z
N MET A 1 -33.77 -17.62 23.13
CA MET A 1 -33.14 -16.61 22.25
C MET A 1 -34.11 -15.45 22.19
N GLU A 2 -34.00 -14.52 23.14
CA GLU A 2 -34.70 -13.25 23.04
C GLU A 2 -34.11 -12.49 21.85
N GLN A 3 -35.00 -11.87 21.05
CA GLN A 3 -34.61 -10.96 19.98
C GLN A 3 -33.76 -9.86 20.61
N THR A 4 -32.47 -9.79 20.29
CA THR A 4 -31.63 -8.64 20.65
C THR A 4 -32.15 -7.44 19.87
N HIS A 5 -32.97 -6.63 20.54
CA HIS A 5 -33.47 -5.37 19.99
C HIS A 5 -32.29 -4.43 19.71
N ASP A 6 -32.23 -3.85 18.50
CA ASP A 6 -31.26 -2.81 18.18
C ASP A 6 -31.40 -1.62 19.15
N ILE A 7 -30.26 -1.13 19.64
CA ILE A 7 -30.17 -0.08 20.65
C ILE A 7 -30.07 1.31 19.99
N PRO A 8 -30.53 2.39 20.65
CA PRO A 8 -30.44 3.74 20.08
C PRO A 8 -29.01 4.17 19.73
N MET A 9 -28.83 4.91 18.64
CA MET A 9 -27.52 5.43 18.18
C MET A 9 -26.75 6.20 19.26
N LYS A 10 -27.46 6.90 20.16
CA LYS A 10 -26.86 7.59 21.31
C LYS A 10 -26.12 6.63 22.25
N ILE A 11 -26.56 5.38 22.37
CA ILE A 11 -25.90 4.33 23.16
C ILE A 11 -24.72 3.73 22.39
N LYS A 12 -24.91 3.46 21.09
CA LYS A 12 -23.86 2.92 20.21
C LYS A 12 -22.59 3.77 20.25
N MET A 13 -22.77 5.09 20.12
CA MET A 13 -21.69 6.09 20.09
C MET A 13 -21.19 6.54 21.48
N THR A 14 -21.71 6.01 22.60
CA THR A 14 -21.22 6.40 23.94
C THR A 14 -19.99 5.59 24.36
N ARG A 15 -18.89 6.30 24.63
CA ARG A 15 -17.67 5.80 25.29
C ARG A 15 -17.14 4.49 24.67
N PRO A 16 -16.65 4.52 23.42
CA PRO A 16 -16.02 3.35 22.81
C PRO A 16 -14.74 2.92 23.53
N CYS A 17 -14.08 3.83 24.27
CA CYS A 17 -12.94 3.54 25.13
C CYS A 17 -13.26 3.80 26.62
N PHE A 18 -12.33 3.42 27.50
CA PHE A 18 -12.41 3.67 28.95
C PHE A 18 -11.37 4.73 29.37
N PRO A 19 -11.75 5.80 30.09
CA PRO A 19 -10.84 6.89 30.47
C PRO A 19 -9.54 6.45 31.16
N ASP A 20 -9.61 5.40 31.99
CA ASP A 20 -8.46 4.87 32.73
C ASP A 20 -7.40 4.21 31.82
N ILE A 21 -7.62 4.10 30.50
CA ILE A 21 -6.59 3.66 29.55
C ILE A 21 -5.36 4.59 29.58
N ALA A 22 -5.56 5.89 29.86
CA ALA A 22 -4.46 6.84 30.05
C ALA A 22 -3.67 6.59 31.33
N ARG A 23 -4.31 6.02 32.37
CA ARG A 23 -3.63 5.60 33.60
C ARG A 23 -2.79 4.36 33.34
N LEU A 24 -3.35 3.39 32.61
CA LEU A 24 -2.62 2.20 32.17
C LEU A 24 -1.35 2.56 31.38
N ASP A 25 -1.43 3.53 30.46
CA ASP A 25 -0.26 3.96 29.68
C ASP A 25 0.83 4.62 30.53
N ARG A 26 0.47 5.25 31.66
CA ARG A 26 1.43 5.77 32.65
C ARG A 26 1.96 4.70 33.62
N GLY A 27 1.54 3.45 33.46
CA GLY A 27 1.90 2.34 34.35
C GLY A 27 1.14 2.33 35.67
N GLU A 28 0.00 3.01 35.75
CA GLU A 28 -0.90 3.02 36.90
C GLU A 28 -2.05 2.01 36.70
N PRO A 29 -2.56 1.37 37.78
CA PRO A 29 -3.71 0.47 37.67
C PRO A 29 -5.00 1.23 37.31
N ALA A 30 -5.80 0.67 36.41
CA ALA A 30 -7.13 1.16 36.05
C ALA A 30 -8.22 0.70 37.03
N ASP A 31 -9.34 1.42 37.08
CA ASP A 31 -10.61 0.84 37.52
C ASP A 31 -11.10 -0.20 36.50
N GLU A 32 -10.85 -1.48 36.79
CA GLU A 32 -11.22 -2.60 35.93
C GLU A 32 -12.74 -2.75 35.72
N GLY A 33 -13.58 -2.10 36.55
CA GLY A 33 -15.01 -2.00 36.32
C GLY A 33 -15.35 -1.31 34.98
N GLN A 34 -14.52 -0.36 34.55
CA GLN A 34 -14.67 0.28 33.24
C GLN A 34 -14.35 -0.69 32.10
N ILE A 35 -13.31 -1.52 32.27
CA ILE A 35 -12.94 -2.56 31.30
C ILE A 35 -14.06 -3.59 31.18
N HIS A 36 -14.62 -4.05 32.30
CA HIS A 36 -15.74 -5.00 32.31
C HIS A 36 -16.97 -4.48 31.57
N ALA A 37 -17.33 -3.20 31.73
CA ALA A 37 -18.44 -2.60 31.00
C ALA A 37 -18.24 -2.63 29.48
N ILE A 38 -17.00 -2.42 29.02
CA ILE A 38 -16.64 -2.53 27.60
C ILE A 38 -16.76 -3.97 27.11
N LEU A 39 -16.25 -4.95 27.88
CA LEU A 39 -16.31 -6.37 27.54
C LEU A 39 -17.76 -6.90 27.47
N ASP A 40 -18.63 -6.45 28.39
CA ASP A 40 -20.03 -6.85 28.40
C ASP A 40 -20.80 -6.33 27.18
N TYR A 41 -20.43 -5.17 26.65
CA TYR A 41 -20.98 -4.67 25.40
C TYR A 41 -20.51 -5.51 24.20
N ILE A 42 -19.21 -5.83 24.13
CA ILE A 42 -18.62 -6.62 23.04
C ILE A 42 -19.27 -8.02 22.98
N ASP A 43 -19.43 -8.68 24.13
CA ASP A 43 -19.97 -10.03 24.20
C ASP A 43 -21.45 -10.12 23.75
N GLN A 44 -22.20 -9.03 23.85
CA GLN A 44 -23.57 -8.95 23.35
C GLN A 44 -23.64 -8.81 21.81
N ARG A 45 -22.51 -8.58 21.13
CA ARG A 45 -22.42 -8.39 19.66
C ARG A 45 -23.40 -7.32 19.18
N LEU A 46 -23.42 -6.22 19.94
CA LEU A 46 -24.16 -5.02 19.59
C LEU A 46 -23.39 -4.24 18.53
N ASP A 47 -24.12 -3.51 17.68
CA ASP A 47 -23.51 -2.58 16.73
C ASP A 47 -22.50 -1.65 17.42
N CYS A 48 -21.38 -1.36 16.72
CA CYS A 48 -20.20 -0.69 17.27
C CYS A 48 -19.45 -1.45 18.39
N ALA A 49 -19.58 -2.78 18.49
CA ALA A 49 -18.76 -3.59 19.39
C ALA A 49 -17.28 -3.62 18.97
N ASP A 50 -17.00 -3.49 17.68
CA ASP A 50 -15.66 -3.39 17.11
C ASP A 50 -14.94 -2.11 17.53
N PHE A 51 -15.67 -0.98 17.66
CA PHE A 51 -15.13 0.29 18.20
C PHE A 51 -14.61 0.14 19.63
N ARG A 52 -15.16 -0.83 20.37
CA ARG A 52 -14.75 -1.16 21.73
C ARG A 52 -13.63 -2.19 21.74
N LEU A 53 -13.70 -3.16 20.83
CA LEU A 53 -12.73 -4.22 20.69
C LEU A 53 -11.33 -3.68 20.38
N VAL A 54 -11.19 -2.66 19.53
CA VAL A 54 -9.88 -2.09 19.19
C VAL A 54 -9.13 -1.58 20.42
N CYS A 55 -9.83 -0.93 21.36
CA CYS A 55 -9.27 -0.46 22.63
C CYS A 55 -8.87 -1.61 23.56
N ILE A 56 -9.63 -2.71 23.56
CA ILE A 56 -9.31 -3.92 24.33
C ILE A 56 -8.08 -4.62 23.75
N VAL A 57 -7.96 -4.72 22.43
CA VAL A 57 -6.79 -5.29 21.76
C VAL A 57 -5.54 -4.46 22.07
N ARG A 58 -5.61 -3.13 22.00
CA ARG A 58 -4.53 -2.24 22.47
C ARG A 58 -4.09 -2.57 23.90
N SER A 59 -5.07 -2.69 24.79
CA SER A 59 -4.81 -2.94 26.21
C SER A 59 -4.13 -4.29 26.46
N LEU A 60 -4.45 -5.32 25.67
CA LEU A 60 -3.75 -6.61 25.72
C LEU A 60 -2.29 -6.52 25.27
N TYR A 61 -1.98 -5.70 24.25
CA TYR A 61 -0.61 -5.52 23.76
C TYR A 61 0.28 -4.77 24.75
N PHE A 62 -0.23 -3.68 25.35
CA PHE A 62 0.62 -2.74 26.07
C PHE A 62 0.46 -2.71 27.58
N TYR A 63 -0.69 -3.13 28.12
CA TYR A 63 -1.05 -2.85 29.51
C TYR A 63 -1.32 -4.09 30.34
N ALA A 64 -0.99 -5.27 29.81
CA ALA A 64 -1.32 -6.53 30.47
C ALA A 64 -0.74 -6.65 31.89
N GLU A 65 0.44 -6.08 32.14
CA GLU A 65 1.09 -6.10 33.46
C GLU A 65 0.38 -5.25 34.53
N HIS A 66 -0.47 -4.30 34.12
CA HIS A 66 -1.21 -3.40 35.00
C HIS A 66 -2.68 -3.81 35.20
N ILE A 67 -3.09 -4.96 34.64
CA ILE A 67 -4.45 -5.49 34.70
C ILE A 67 -4.43 -6.82 35.46
N SER A 68 -5.41 -7.04 36.32
CA SER A 68 -5.50 -8.26 37.12
C SER A 68 -5.57 -9.52 36.24
N PRO A 69 -4.98 -10.65 36.69
CA PRO A 69 -5.06 -11.91 35.95
C PRO A 69 -6.50 -12.40 35.68
N ALA A 70 -7.47 -12.01 36.52
CA ALA A 70 -8.88 -12.36 36.32
C ALA A 70 -9.46 -11.60 35.12
N THR A 71 -9.19 -10.30 35.04
CA THR A 71 -9.66 -9.44 33.95
C THR A 71 -8.96 -9.75 32.64
N LEU A 72 -7.66 -10.07 32.65
CA LEU A 72 -6.96 -10.54 31.45
C LEU A 72 -7.58 -11.80 30.86
N ARG A 73 -7.93 -12.80 31.69
CA ARG A 73 -8.62 -14.01 31.21
C ARG A 73 -10.00 -13.69 30.64
N ARG A 74 -10.70 -12.71 31.20
CA ARG A 74 -11.99 -12.23 30.70
C ARG A 74 -11.84 -11.54 29.34
N MET A 75 -10.85 -10.66 29.18
CA MET A 75 -10.50 -10.00 27.92
C MET A 75 -10.14 -11.02 26.84
N GLU A 76 -9.26 -11.96 27.14
CA GLU A 76 -8.89 -13.05 26.21
C GLU A 76 -10.11 -13.90 25.81
N THR A 77 -11.01 -14.20 26.76
CA THR A 77 -12.24 -14.94 26.46
C THR A 77 -13.15 -14.18 25.50
N THR A 78 -13.30 -12.87 25.69
CA THR A 78 -14.06 -11.99 24.79
C THR A 78 -13.42 -11.96 23.40
N VAL A 79 -12.12 -11.68 23.32
CA VAL A 79 -11.37 -11.58 22.04
C VAL A 79 -11.41 -12.89 21.25
N LEU A 80 -11.22 -14.04 21.90
CA LEU A 80 -11.29 -15.35 21.24
C LEU A 80 -12.73 -15.81 20.93
N GLY A 81 -13.74 -15.23 21.59
CA GLY A 81 -15.17 -15.55 21.39
C GLY A 81 -15.90 -14.60 20.45
N PHE A 82 -15.24 -13.53 20.01
CA PHE A 82 -15.82 -12.51 19.15
C PHE A 82 -16.05 -13.03 17.73
N LYS A 83 -17.01 -12.43 17.04
CA LYS A 83 -17.30 -12.71 15.62
C LYS A 83 -16.63 -11.63 14.78
N TYR A 84 -15.57 -12.00 14.06
CA TYR A 84 -14.75 -11.02 13.35
C TYR A 84 -15.27 -10.67 11.97
N TRP A 85 -16.12 -11.52 11.37
CA TRP A 85 -16.63 -11.25 10.03
C TRP A 85 -17.98 -11.92 9.73
N MET A 86 -18.62 -11.49 8.65
CA MET A 86 -19.97 -11.91 8.24
C MET A 86 -20.05 -13.39 7.80
N ASP A 87 -18.95 -13.99 7.40
CA ASP A 87 -18.87 -15.41 7.01
C ASP A 87 -18.83 -16.37 8.22
N GLU A 88 -18.63 -15.84 9.43
CA GLU A 88 -18.57 -16.61 10.65
C GLU A 88 -19.97 -16.87 11.25
N PRO A 89 -20.14 -17.97 12.02
CA PRO A 89 -21.44 -18.33 12.57
C PRO A 89 -21.91 -17.35 13.66
N GLY A 90 -23.23 -17.34 13.86
CA GLY A 90 -23.90 -16.50 14.86
C GLY A 90 -24.73 -15.38 14.24
N VAL A 91 -25.80 -15.00 14.94
CA VAL A 91 -26.66 -13.87 14.60
C VAL A 91 -26.34 -12.72 15.55
N ASP A 92 -26.30 -11.51 15.02
CA ASP A 92 -25.94 -10.28 15.72
C ASP A 92 -26.52 -9.05 15.01
N SER A 93 -26.35 -7.89 15.63
CA SER A 93 -26.82 -6.59 15.12
C SER A 93 -25.71 -5.73 14.50
N MET A 94 -24.48 -6.26 14.38
CA MET A 94 -23.32 -5.46 14.03
C MET A 94 -23.32 -5.04 12.55
N CYS A 95 -22.87 -3.81 12.30
CA CYS A 95 -22.51 -3.33 10.96
C CYS A 95 -21.08 -3.77 10.63
N TYR A 96 -20.88 -4.50 9.54
CA TYR A 96 -19.54 -4.96 9.10
C TYR A 96 -19.04 -4.23 7.85
N TRP A 97 -19.88 -3.39 7.25
CA TRP A 97 -19.75 -3.04 5.83
C TRP A 97 -19.43 -1.58 5.54
N SER A 98 -19.68 -0.65 6.46
CA SER A 98 -19.24 0.73 6.26
C SER A 98 -17.71 0.79 6.16
N GLU A 99 -17.19 1.88 5.58
CA GLU A 99 -15.77 2.01 5.31
C GLU A 99 -14.91 1.78 6.56
N ASN A 100 -15.26 2.41 7.68
CA ASN A 100 -14.56 2.30 8.96
C ASN A 100 -14.64 0.89 9.57
N HIS A 101 -15.83 0.27 9.61
CA HIS A 101 -16.03 -1.06 10.19
C HIS A 101 -15.18 -2.10 9.47
N GLN A 102 -15.10 -2.05 8.14
CA GLN A 102 -14.26 -2.98 7.38
C GLN A 102 -12.79 -2.96 7.85
N LEU A 103 -12.25 -1.77 8.15
CA LEU A 103 -10.89 -1.60 8.66
C LEU A 103 -10.76 -2.03 10.12
N ILE A 104 -11.69 -1.65 10.99
CA ILE A 104 -11.62 -1.97 12.43
C ILE A 104 -11.73 -3.48 12.66
N PHE A 105 -12.70 -4.14 12.04
CA PHE A 105 -12.86 -5.60 12.15
C PHE A 105 -11.61 -6.34 11.66
N ALA A 106 -11.09 -5.97 10.48
CA ALA A 106 -9.90 -6.61 9.92
C ALA A 106 -8.65 -6.34 10.79
N THR A 107 -8.51 -5.12 11.33
CA THR A 107 -7.40 -4.79 12.24
C THR A 107 -7.46 -5.61 13.53
N CYS A 108 -8.63 -5.63 14.18
CA CYS A 108 -8.84 -6.39 15.41
C CYS A 108 -8.61 -7.89 15.17
N GLU A 109 -9.11 -8.45 14.06
CA GLU A 109 -8.92 -9.85 13.71
C GLU A 109 -7.44 -10.20 13.48
N TYR A 110 -6.74 -9.36 12.70
CA TYR A 110 -5.32 -9.55 12.41
C TYR A 110 -4.51 -9.57 13.71
N LEU A 111 -4.70 -8.55 14.56
CA LEU A 111 -3.92 -8.36 15.77
C LEU A 111 -4.28 -9.35 16.87
N ALA A 112 -5.55 -9.76 16.98
CA ALA A 112 -5.97 -10.83 17.87
C ALA A 112 -5.38 -12.18 17.43
N GLY A 113 -5.40 -12.47 16.12
CA GLY A 113 -4.78 -13.66 15.56
C GLY A 113 -3.27 -13.70 15.79
N GLN A 114 -2.60 -12.54 15.69
CA GLN A 114 -1.18 -12.36 15.98
C GLN A 114 -0.85 -12.55 17.47
N LEU A 115 -1.68 -12.04 18.40
CA LEU A 115 -1.53 -12.26 19.84
C LEU A 115 -1.66 -13.74 20.23
N PHE A 116 -2.55 -14.47 19.55
CA PHE A 116 -2.95 -15.81 19.92
C PHE A 116 -2.87 -16.82 18.76
N PRO A 117 -1.70 -17.00 18.11
CA PRO A 117 -1.58 -17.70 16.83
C PRO A 117 -1.98 -19.17 16.88
N GLU A 118 -1.72 -19.82 18.02
CA GLU A 118 -1.99 -21.24 18.27
C GLU A 118 -3.26 -21.48 19.09
N ARG A 119 -4.01 -20.43 19.44
CA ARG A 119 -5.28 -20.57 20.18
C ARG A 119 -6.43 -20.73 19.19
N VAL A 120 -7.42 -21.50 19.61
CA VAL A 120 -8.68 -21.67 18.88
C VAL A 120 -9.59 -20.49 19.18
N PHE A 121 -10.01 -19.79 18.13
CA PHE A 121 -11.06 -18.80 18.15
C PHE A 121 -12.39 -19.54 18.21
N ARG A 122 -13.12 -19.35 19.31
CA ARG A 122 -14.26 -20.19 19.69
C ARG A 122 -15.48 -19.93 18.83
N ASN A 123 -15.54 -18.79 18.13
CA ASN A 123 -16.68 -18.46 17.29
C ASN A 123 -16.76 -19.38 16.06
N ASP A 124 -15.65 -19.58 15.34
CA ASP A 124 -15.61 -20.37 14.10
C ASP A 124 -14.80 -21.67 14.21
N GLY A 125 -14.02 -21.85 15.28
CA GLY A 125 -13.19 -23.02 15.52
C GLY A 125 -11.81 -22.98 14.84
N SER A 126 -11.46 -21.86 14.20
CA SER A 126 -10.18 -21.67 13.51
C SER A 126 -9.05 -21.31 14.48
N LEU A 127 -7.80 -21.45 14.04
CA LEU A 127 -6.63 -21.01 14.79
C LEU A 127 -6.29 -19.54 14.52
N GLY A 128 -5.68 -18.84 15.46
CA GLY A 128 -5.29 -17.43 15.30
C GLY A 128 -4.48 -17.14 14.04
N ARG A 129 -3.56 -18.03 13.63
CA ARG A 129 -2.81 -17.87 12.36
C ARG A 129 -3.68 -17.82 11.10
N TYR A 130 -4.87 -18.44 11.11
CA TYR A 130 -5.83 -18.34 10.01
C TYR A 130 -6.49 -16.96 9.98
N HIS A 131 -6.86 -16.42 11.14
CA HIS A 131 -7.38 -15.06 11.27
C HIS A 131 -6.38 -14.00 10.79
N VAL A 132 -5.08 -14.17 11.07
CA VAL A 132 -4.03 -13.31 10.50
C VAL A 132 -4.10 -13.29 8.97
N ALA A 133 -4.11 -14.47 8.32
CA ALA A 133 -4.14 -14.56 6.86
C ALA A 133 -5.43 -13.99 6.26
N LYS A 134 -6.59 -14.31 6.85
CA LYS A 134 -7.92 -13.84 6.42
C LYS A 134 -8.04 -12.32 6.51
N ALA A 135 -7.62 -11.74 7.62
CA ALA A 135 -7.65 -10.30 7.82
C ALA A 135 -6.64 -9.55 6.94
N ARG A 136 -5.45 -10.14 6.72
CA ARG A 136 -4.36 -9.53 5.93
C ARG A 136 -4.80 -9.19 4.51
N GLU A 137 -5.56 -10.08 3.86
CA GLU A 137 -6.09 -9.88 2.51
C GLU A 137 -7.03 -8.67 2.45
N ARG A 138 -7.97 -8.58 3.39
CA ARG A 138 -8.92 -7.44 3.46
C ARG A 138 -8.21 -6.12 3.75
N LEU A 139 -7.22 -6.13 4.64
CA LEU A 139 -6.41 -4.94 4.93
C LEU A 139 -5.65 -4.45 3.69
N ASP A 140 -5.05 -5.35 2.90
CA ASP A 140 -4.36 -4.96 1.67
C ASP A 140 -5.30 -4.24 0.68
N ILE A 141 -6.45 -4.87 0.42
CA ILE A 141 -7.45 -4.34 -0.52
C ILE A 141 -7.97 -2.98 -0.03
N TRP A 142 -8.35 -2.89 1.24
CA TRP A 142 -8.90 -1.67 1.82
C TRP A 142 -7.87 -0.52 1.77
N LEU A 143 -6.65 -0.77 2.26
CA LEU A 143 -5.62 0.27 2.32
C LEU A 143 -5.24 0.75 0.91
N GLU A 144 -5.06 -0.16 -0.06
CA GLU A 144 -4.72 0.22 -1.44
C GLU A 144 -5.84 1.06 -2.09
N ALA A 145 -7.10 0.65 -1.90
CA ALA A 145 -8.24 1.39 -2.41
C ALA A 145 -8.31 2.82 -1.86
N ARG A 146 -8.04 3.03 -0.56
CA ARG A 146 -8.02 4.39 0.02
C ARG A 146 -6.89 5.25 -0.51
N PHE A 147 -5.71 4.68 -0.72
CA PHE A 147 -4.58 5.42 -1.28
C PHE A 147 -4.89 5.94 -2.68
N ARG A 148 -5.41 5.06 -3.54
CA ARG A 148 -5.68 5.34 -4.95
C ARG A 148 -6.93 6.18 -5.17
N LEU A 149 -8.02 5.81 -4.52
CA LEU A 149 -9.35 6.31 -4.86
C LEU A 149 -9.87 7.35 -3.86
N GLY A 150 -9.20 7.52 -2.72
CA GLY A 150 -9.65 8.33 -1.59
C GLY A 150 -10.69 7.60 -0.72
N PHE A 151 -11.18 8.31 0.28
CA PHE A 151 -12.15 7.83 1.25
C PHE A 151 -13.57 7.95 0.70
N VAL A 152 -14.36 6.89 0.84
CA VAL A 152 -15.80 6.89 0.55
C VAL A 152 -16.50 7.81 1.54
N GLU A 153 -16.18 7.71 2.83
CA GLU A 153 -16.72 8.59 3.88
C GLU A 153 -15.90 9.90 3.97
N TRP A 154 -15.78 10.60 2.83
CA TRP A 154 -14.86 11.74 2.68
C TRP A 154 -15.01 12.80 3.78
N HIS A 155 -13.88 13.33 4.25
CA HIS A 155 -13.76 14.42 5.22
C HIS A 155 -14.67 14.28 6.46
N SER A 156 -14.94 13.04 6.88
CA SER A 156 -15.88 12.78 7.95
C SER A 156 -15.34 13.22 9.29
N ASN A 157 -15.89 14.32 9.80
CA ASN A 157 -15.59 14.86 11.14
C ASN A 157 -16.15 14.02 12.30
N THR A 158 -16.87 12.94 11.98
CA THR A 158 -17.29 11.91 12.92
C THR A 158 -16.48 10.63 12.73
N TYR A 159 -16.30 10.17 11.48
CA TYR A 159 -15.81 8.82 11.20
C TYR A 159 -14.30 8.71 10.97
N TYR A 160 -13.57 9.79 10.70
CA TYR A 160 -12.11 9.71 10.57
C TYR A 160 -11.44 9.25 11.88
N GLU A 161 -12.04 9.47 13.07
CA GLU A 161 -11.50 8.87 14.30
C GLU A 161 -11.52 7.34 14.25
N GLU A 162 -12.53 6.77 13.59
CA GLU A 162 -12.78 5.35 13.47
C GLU A 162 -11.84 4.67 12.46
N ASP A 163 -11.36 5.42 11.46
CA ASP A 163 -10.26 4.97 10.59
C ASP A 163 -8.89 5.13 11.25
N ILE A 164 -8.67 6.23 11.96
CA ILE A 164 -7.36 6.58 12.54
C ILE A 164 -7.00 5.66 13.72
N ALA A 165 -7.97 5.27 14.55
CA ALA A 165 -7.74 4.36 15.69
C ALA A 165 -7.13 3.01 15.27
N PRO A 166 -7.74 2.21 14.37
CA PRO A 166 -7.15 0.95 13.92
C PRO A 166 -5.85 1.13 13.13
N LEU A 167 -5.69 2.20 12.33
CA LEU A 167 -4.40 2.48 11.66
C LEU A 167 -3.28 2.71 12.68
N SER A 168 -3.55 3.49 13.73
CA SER A 168 -2.61 3.75 14.82
C SER A 168 -2.19 2.45 15.48
N LEU A 169 -3.15 1.57 15.76
CA LEU A 169 -2.88 0.28 16.38
C LEU A 169 -2.10 -0.68 15.47
N LEU A 170 -2.38 -0.71 14.16
CA LEU A 170 -1.59 -1.47 13.19
C LEU A 170 -0.13 -0.98 13.16
N ILE A 171 0.09 0.33 13.15
CA ILE A 171 1.44 0.91 13.12
C ILE A 171 2.23 0.54 14.38
N ASP A 172 1.57 0.48 15.52
CA ASP A 172 2.17 0.16 16.82
C ASP A 172 2.44 -1.34 17.03
N CYS A 173 1.52 -2.21 16.57
CA CYS A 173 1.51 -3.62 16.99
C CYS A 173 1.76 -4.64 15.86
N CYS A 174 1.66 -4.26 14.59
CA CYS A 174 1.76 -5.22 13.49
C CYS A 174 3.20 -5.74 13.31
N GLU A 175 3.37 -7.07 13.29
CA GLU A 175 4.66 -7.71 13.03
C GLU A 175 5.03 -7.75 11.54
N ASP A 176 4.07 -7.54 10.62
CA ASP A 176 4.33 -7.40 9.18
C ASP A 176 4.74 -5.95 8.88
N PRO A 177 6.05 -5.67 8.65
CA PRO A 177 6.52 -4.32 8.45
C PRO A 177 5.99 -3.67 7.17
N LEU A 178 5.55 -4.45 6.18
CA LEU A 178 4.98 -3.90 4.94
C LEU A 178 3.56 -3.41 5.21
N LEU A 179 2.74 -4.20 5.91
CA LEU A 179 1.40 -3.80 6.32
C LEU A 179 1.43 -2.59 7.25
N ALA A 180 2.29 -2.59 8.28
CA ALA A 180 2.44 -1.46 9.19
C ALA A 180 2.77 -0.16 8.44
N ALA A 181 3.56 -0.27 7.38
CA ALA A 181 3.92 0.87 6.56
C ALA A 181 2.83 1.32 5.58
N LYS A 182 2.06 0.40 5.00
CA LYS A 182 0.83 0.74 4.25
C LYS A 182 -0.14 1.49 5.16
N ALA A 183 -0.35 1.02 6.38
CA ALA A 183 -1.17 1.71 7.39
C ALA A 183 -0.64 3.12 7.69
N ARG A 184 0.68 3.28 7.85
CA ARG A 184 1.33 4.60 8.01
C ARG A 184 1.04 5.54 6.85
N ARG A 185 1.09 5.07 5.60
CA ARG A 185 0.80 5.89 4.41
C ARG A 185 -0.64 6.36 4.35
N ILE A 186 -1.58 5.51 4.76
CA ILE A 186 -2.99 5.91 4.86
C ILE A 186 -3.21 6.89 5.99
N LEU A 187 -2.56 6.71 7.14
CA LEU A 187 -2.63 7.69 8.24
C LEU A 187 -2.02 9.05 7.84
N ASP A 188 -0.88 9.05 7.13
CA ASP A 188 -0.30 10.26 6.54
C ASP A 188 -1.29 10.95 5.59
N LEU A 189 -2.01 10.19 4.76
CA LEU A 189 -2.99 10.71 3.81
C LEU A 189 -4.22 11.33 4.51
N LEU A 190 -4.74 10.66 5.56
CA LEU A 190 -5.83 11.20 6.39
C LEU A 190 -5.43 12.51 7.08
N LEU A 191 -4.24 12.55 7.68
CA LEU A 191 -3.75 13.76 8.33
C LEU A 191 -3.41 14.85 7.31
N LEU A 192 -3.02 14.51 6.08
CA LEU A 192 -2.91 15.47 4.99
C LEU A 192 -4.28 16.07 4.62
N ASP A 193 -5.30 15.24 4.44
CA ASP A 193 -6.67 15.71 4.16
C ASP A 193 -7.16 16.63 5.28
N MET A 194 -6.93 16.26 6.55
CA MET A 194 -7.25 17.12 7.71
C MET A 194 -6.44 18.42 7.72
N ALA A 195 -5.14 18.40 7.40
CA ALA A 195 -4.28 19.57 7.32
C ALA A 195 -4.75 20.58 6.24
N LEU A 196 -5.32 20.08 5.15
CA LEU A 196 -5.83 20.89 4.04
C LEU A 196 -7.22 21.48 4.32
N HIS A 197 -8.03 20.81 5.14
CA HIS A 197 -9.46 21.10 5.27
C HIS A 197 -9.90 21.62 6.65
N HIS A 198 -8.96 21.95 7.55
CA HIS A 198 -9.27 22.59 8.83
C HIS A 198 -9.24 24.12 8.78
N TYR A 199 -9.99 24.75 9.68
CA TYR A 199 -9.93 26.16 10.04
C TYR A 199 -9.55 26.30 11.52
N ARG A 200 -8.30 26.72 11.81
CA ARG A 200 -7.77 26.89 13.18
C ARG A 200 -8.02 25.67 14.10
N GLY A 201 -7.62 24.49 13.68
CA GLY A 201 -7.85 23.24 14.44
C GLY A 201 -9.25 22.64 14.34
N LEU A 202 -10.22 23.26 13.66
CA LEU A 202 -11.58 22.73 13.48
C LEU A 202 -11.76 22.16 12.07
N LEU A 203 -12.20 20.91 11.91
CA LEU A 203 -12.43 20.33 10.59
C LEU A 203 -13.71 20.92 9.97
N ALA A 204 -13.53 21.78 8.95
CA ALA A 204 -14.57 22.69 8.48
C ALA A 204 -14.98 22.42 7.02
N SER A 205 -14.99 21.15 6.59
CA SER A 205 -15.27 20.78 5.20
C SER A 205 -16.70 20.23 4.96
N THR A 206 -17.11 20.18 3.68
CA THR A 206 -18.13 19.20 3.25
C THR A 206 -17.74 17.79 3.68
N SER A 207 -18.70 16.93 3.98
CA SER A 207 -18.47 15.58 4.50
C SER A 207 -19.47 14.56 3.93
N GLY A 208 -19.01 13.32 3.73
CA GLY A 208 -19.85 12.17 3.35
C GLY A 208 -20.72 11.66 4.49
N ARG A 209 -20.25 11.83 5.73
CA ARG A 209 -20.98 11.49 6.95
C ARG A 209 -20.83 12.57 8.00
N CYS A 210 -21.93 13.18 8.40
CA CYS A 210 -21.91 14.24 9.39
C CYS A 210 -23.25 14.36 10.12
N TYR A 211 -23.21 14.44 11.44
CA TYR A 211 -24.40 14.52 12.28
C TYR A 211 -24.64 15.92 12.83
N GLU A 212 -25.87 16.17 13.28
CA GLU A 212 -26.35 17.50 13.67
C GLU A 212 -25.40 18.21 14.63
N ARG A 213 -24.94 17.54 15.68
CA ARG A 213 -24.05 18.12 16.69
C ARG A 213 -22.76 18.64 16.05
N GLN A 214 -22.08 17.79 15.27
CA GLN A 214 -20.79 18.10 14.64
C GLN A 214 -20.89 19.16 13.52
N LYS A 215 -22.06 19.28 12.87
CA LYS A 215 -22.35 20.34 11.88
C LYS A 215 -22.53 21.71 12.53
N LYS A 216 -23.30 21.75 13.62
CA LYS A 216 -23.67 22.99 14.33
C LYS A 216 -22.52 23.52 15.17
N TYR A 217 -21.76 22.61 15.78
CA TYR A 217 -20.74 22.89 16.78
C TYR A 217 -19.41 22.22 16.38
N PRO A 218 -18.60 22.87 15.52
CA PRO A 218 -17.34 22.28 15.02
C PRO A 218 -16.33 21.90 16.12
N GLU A 219 -16.39 22.54 17.28
CA GLU A 219 -15.56 22.22 18.45
C GLU A 219 -15.94 20.91 19.16
N GLN A 220 -17.12 20.37 18.85
CA GLN A 220 -17.62 19.10 19.39
C GLN A 220 -17.49 17.95 18.38
N GLN A 221 -16.62 18.12 17.38
CA GLN A 221 -16.29 17.09 16.41
C GLN A 221 -15.43 16.01 17.03
N ASP A 222 -15.57 14.81 16.48
CA ASP A 222 -14.98 13.61 17.05
C ASP A 222 -13.48 13.51 16.73
N VAL A 223 -13.06 14.22 15.68
CA VAL A 223 -11.66 14.35 15.25
C VAL A 223 -10.86 15.45 15.97
N THR A 224 -11.48 16.21 16.89
CA THR A 224 -10.84 17.39 17.52
C THR A 224 -9.58 17.01 18.29
N ASP A 225 -9.64 15.96 19.12
CA ASP A 225 -8.47 15.45 19.87
C ASP A 225 -7.32 15.04 18.96
N ILE A 226 -7.64 14.47 17.79
CA ILE A 226 -6.66 14.05 16.79
C ILE A 226 -5.99 15.28 16.16
N LEU A 227 -6.77 16.29 15.77
CA LEU A 227 -6.24 17.56 15.24
C LEU A 227 -5.33 18.25 16.24
N GLU A 228 -5.74 18.32 17.50
CA GLU A 228 -4.93 18.95 18.54
C GLU A 228 -3.65 18.19 18.83
N ARG A 229 -3.72 16.85 18.91
CA ARG A 229 -2.53 16.02 19.07
C ARG A 229 -1.57 16.13 17.89
N ALA A 230 -2.09 16.19 16.67
CA ALA A 230 -1.28 16.22 15.45
C ALA A 230 -0.67 17.61 15.19
N PHE A 231 -1.45 18.68 15.39
CA PHE A 231 -1.10 20.02 14.91
C PHE A 231 -0.93 21.08 16.00
N ALA A 232 -1.40 20.84 17.22
CA ALA A 232 -1.24 21.70 18.40
C ALA A 232 -1.70 23.16 18.18
N PHE A 233 -2.98 23.36 17.86
CA PHE A 233 -3.55 24.70 17.71
C PHE A 233 -3.96 25.31 19.05
N HIS A 234 -4.36 24.48 20.02
CA HIS A 234 -4.87 24.87 21.33
C HIS A 234 -4.04 24.20 22.45
N PRO A 235 -3.03 24.88 23.03
CA PRO A 235 -2.11 24.28 24.01
C PRO A 235 -2.77 23.74 25.28
N ASP A 236 -3.91 24.31 25.68
CA ASP A 236 -4.64 23.95 26.91
C ASP A 236 -5.77 22.92 26.66
N HIS A 237 -5.81 22.30 25.47
CA HIS A 237 -6.84 21.32 25.11
C HIS A 237 -6.80 20.10 26.02
N ALA A 238 -7.93 19.76 26.63
CA ALA A 238 -8.08 18.58 27.48
C ALA A 238 -8.57 17.38 26.64
N PHE A 239 -7.73 16.37 26.51
CA PHE A 239 -8.04 15.16 25.73
C PHE A 239 -9.08 14.24 26.41
N ASP A 240 -10.00 13.68 25.63
CA ASP A 240 -11.00 12.72 26.09
C ASP A 240 -10.61 11.27 25.76
N TYR A 241 -10.03 10.59 26.74
CA TYR A 241 -9.62 9.18 26.62
C TYR A 241 -10.79 8.17 26.65
N SER A 242 -12.05 8.62 26.71
CA SER A 242 -13.21 7.73 26.54
C SER A 242 -13.58 7.46 25.08
N ARG A 243 -12.89 8.10 24.14
CA ARG A 243 -13.12 8.01 22.69
C ARG A 243 -12.10 7.11 21.98
N LEU A 244 -12.40 6.80 20.71
CA LEU A 244 -11.47 6.09 19.82
C LEU A 244 -10.20 6.88 19.53
N SER A 245 -10.26 8.22 19.60
CA SER A 245 -9.08 9.09 19.51
C SER A 245 -7.96 8.67 20.47
N ALA A 246 -8.28 8.04 21.61
CA ALA A 246 -7.31 7.50 22.56
C ALA A 246 -6.26 6.60 21.90
N ASP A 247 -6.61 5.79 20.90
CA ASP A 247 -5.67 4.92 20.18
C ASP A 247 -4.60 5.70 19.40
N PHE A 248 -4.93 6.91 18.93
CA PHE A 248 -3.99 7.82 18.27
C PHE A 248 -3.20 8.67 19.29
N LEU A 249 -3.88 9.15 20.33
CA LEU A 249 -3.26 9.95 21.41
C LEU A 249 -2.13 9.16 22.09
N LEU A 250 -2.36 7.87 22.31
CA LEU A 250 -1.45 6.93 22.97
C LEU A 250 -0.56 6.15 21.97
N ASN A 251 -0.47 6.60 20.71
CA ASN A 251 0.43 5.93 19.77
C ASN A 251 1.88 6.00 20.25
N ARG A 252 2.65 4.96 19.94
CA ARG A 252 4.07 4.85 20.34
C ARG A 252 5.02 5.02 19.15
N SER A 253 4.59 4.62 17.95
CA SER A 253 5.48 4.43 16.80
C SER A 253 5.20 5.38 15.63
N TYR A 254 4.05 6.04 15.60
CA TYR A 254 3.71 6.94 14.50
C TYR A 254 4.31 8.34 14.73
N GLN A 255 4.89 8.91 13.66
CA GLN A 255 5.42 10.26 13.67
C GLN A 255 4.82 11.02 12.50
N LEU A 256 4.16 12.14 12.81
CA LEU A 256 3.60 13.03 11.78
C LEU A 256 4.74 13.58 10.90
N PRO A 257 4.68 13.42 9.57
CA PRO A 257 5.63 14.06 8.68
C PRO A 257 5.62 15.58 8.84
N ALA A 258 6.80 16.17 9.10
CA ALA A 258 6.93 17.61 9.34
C ALA A 258 6.42 18.50 8.21
N TRP A 259 6.33 17.98 6.98
CA TRP A 259 5.78 18.71 5.84
C TRP A 259 4.24 18.79 5.88
N ILE A 260 3.54 17.80 6.46
CA ILE A 260 2.09 17.87 6.70
C ILE A 260 1.79 18.92 7.77
N LEU A 261 2.58 18.94 8.85
CA LEU A 261 2.45 19.97 9.90
C LEU A 261 2.62 21.40 9.31
N ARG A 262 3.56 21.59 8.37
CA ARG A 262 3.73 22.87 7.69
C ARG A 262 2.51 23.26 6.83
N ILE A 263 1.83 22.29 6.21
CA ILE A 263 0.59 22.53 5.47
C ILE A 263 -0.53 22.95 6.42
N ALA A 264 -0.66 22.28 7.57
CA ALA A 264 -1.66 22.62 8.58
C ALA A 264 -1.49 24.07 9.08
N HIS A 265 -0.25 24.49 9.35
CA HIS A 265 0.06 25.85 9.81
C HIS A 265 0.16 26.92 8.71
N ASP A 266 -0.17 26.58 7.47
CA ASP A 266 -0.19 27.55 6.38
C ASP A 266 -1.45 28.43 6.43
N ALA A 267 -1.27 29.70 6.84
CA ALA A 267 -2.35 30.67 7.05
C ALA A 267 -3.09 31.08 5.76
N GLU A 268 -2.47 30.92 4.59
CA GLU A 268 -3.00 31.38 3.30
C GLU A 268 -3.02 30.23 2.28
N LEU A 269 -3.69 29.13 2.65
CA LEU A 269 -3.76 27.95 1.81
C LEU A 269 -4.47 28.21 0.47
N GLY A 270 -5.50 29.07 0.48
CA GLY A 270 -6.26 29.43 -0.72
C GLY A 270 -7.19 28.30 -1.15
N VAL A 271 -7.22 28.01 -2.47
CA VAL A 271 -8.11 27.00 -3.05
C VAL A 271 -7.50 25.60 -2.92
N VAL A 272 -8.30 24.67 -2.41
CA VAL A 272 -8.03 23.24 -2.40
C VAL A 272 -9.16 22.53 -3.12
N LYS A 273 -8.82 21.68 -4.09
CA LYS A 273 -9.76 20.81 -4.79
C LYS A 273 -9.35 19.36 -4.57
N SER A 274 -10.30 18.49 -4.28
CA SER A 274 -10.03 17.06 -4.08
C SER A 274 -11.16 16.21 -4.64
N SER A 275 -10.85 14.98 -5.02
CA SER A 275 -11.85 13.99 -5.42
C SER A 275 -11.61 12.68 -4.67
N MET A 276 -12.66 12.13 -4.07
CA MET A 276 -12.61 10.91 -3.26
C MET A 276 -13.81 10.00 -3.55
N GLY A 277 -13.64 8.69 -3.33
CA GLY A 277 -14.66 7.67 -3.59
C GLY A 277 -14.76 7.31 -5.07
N LEU A 278 -15.83 6.65 -5.49
CA LEU A 278 -16.17 6.39 -6.90
C LEU A 278 -17.66 6.64 -7.12
N ASP A 279 -18.04 7.08 -8.32
CA ASP A 279 -19.42 6.96 -8.77
C ASP A 279 -19.72 5.49 -9.05
N LEU A 280 -20.97 5.06 -8.91
CA LEU A 280 -21.35 3.65 -9.12
C LEU A 280 -20.95 3.12 -10.50
N GLY A 281 -20.97 3.98 -11.52
CA GLY A 281 -20.55 3.63 -12.88
C GLY A 281 -19.04 3.51 -13.07
N GLU A 282 -18.23 4.05 -12.15
CA GLU A 282 -16.76 3.98 -12.19
C GLU A 282 -16.22 2.72 -11.49
N VAL A 283 -17.04 2.05 -10.66
CA VAL A 283 -16.60 0.89 -9.86
C VAL A 283 -16.10 -0.26 -10.74
N ASP A 284 -16.75 -0.52 -11.87
CA ASP A 284 -16.35 -1.61 -12.77
C ASP A 284 -15.01 -1.34 -13.48
N ASP A 285 -14.61 -0.06 -13.64
CA ASP A 285 -13.32 0.31 -14.23
C ASP A 285 -12.16 0.03 -13.26
N CYS A 286 -12.39 0.20 -11.95
CA CYS A 286 -11.39 -0.05 -10.90
C CYS A 286 -11.41 -1.51 -10.41
N PHE A 287 -12.57 -2.16 -10.44
CA PHE A 287 -12.79 -3.53 -9.96
C PHE A 287 -13.50 -4.39 -11.02
N PRO A 288 -12.79 -4.82 -12.07
CA PRO A 288 -13.40 -5.40 -13.28
C PRO A 288 -13.93 -6.83 -13.09
N LEU A 289 -13.70 -7.48 -11.95
CA LEU A 289 -14.14 -8.83 -11.67
C LEU A 289 -15.52 -8.81 -10.97
N PRO A 290 -16.64 -9.12 -11.65
CA PRO A 290 -17.99 -8.90 -11.09
C PRO A 290 -18.31 -9.79 -9.89
N ASN A 291 -17.61 -10.93 -9.75
CA ASN A 291 -17.77 -11.91 -8.69
C ASN A 291 -16.74 -11.79 -7.57
N ASP A 292 -15.83 -10.81 -7.64
CA ASP A 292 -14.87 -10.56 -6.58
C ASP A 292 -15.59 -9.97 -5.36
N VAL A 293 -15.75 -10.80 -4.33
CA VAL A 293 -16.41 -10.43 -3.09
C VAL A 293 -15.55 -9.46 -2.30
N ASN A 294 -14.25 -9.75 -2.16
CA ASN A 294 -13.34 -9.02 -1.28
C ASN A 294 -12.90 -7.67 -1.87
N GLY A 295 -12.79 -7.54 -3.20
CA GLY A 295 -12.56 -6.26 -3.87
C GLY A 295 -13.85 -5.54 -4.21
N ARG A 296 -14.46 -5.88 -5.36
CA ARG A 296 -15.65 -5.18 -5.89
C ARG A 296 -16.83 -5.17 -4.90
N GLY A 297 -17.15 -6.33 -4.33
CA GLY A 297 -18.27 -6.50 -3.40
C GLY A 297 -18.16 -5.63 -2.17
N LEU A 298 -17.01 -5.70 -1.47
CA LEU A 298 -16.75 -4.89 -0.27
C LEU A 298 -16.64 -3.39 -0.59
N TYR A 299 -16.09 -3.00 -1.74
CA TYR A 299 -16.06 -1.59 -2.13
C TYR A 299 -17.49 -1.03 -2.30
N LEU A 300 -18.35 -1.74 -3.04
CA LEU A 300 -19.77 -1.36 -3.18
C LEU A 300 -20.51 -1.31 -1.85
N TRP A 301 -20.18 -2.22 -0.93
CA TRP A 301 -20.75 -2.25 0.41
C TRP A 301 -20.24 -1.11 1.30
N SER A 302 -18.97 -0.68 1.14
CA SER A 302 -18.43 0.51 1.81
C SER A 302 -19.11 1.81 1.33
N MET A 303 -19.60 1.82 0.09
CA MET A 303 -20.46 2.88 -0.43
C MET A 303 -21.89 2.78 0.07
N GLU A 304 -22.29 1.73 0.80
CA GLU A 304 -23.69 1.42 1.14
C GLU A 304 -24.61 1.27 -0.09
N ALA A 305 -24.04 0.84 -1.21
CA ALA A 305 -24.76 0.65 -2.46
C ALA A 305 -25.51 -0.70 -2.48
N PHE A 306 -26.66 -0.76 -1.82
CA PHE A 306 -27.45 -2.00 -1.75
C PHE A 306 -28.57 -2.11 -2.79
N THR A 307 -29.18 -0.97 -3.12
CA THR A 307 -30.42 -0.94 -3.93
C THR A 307 -30.23 -0.27 -5.28
N ASN A 308 -29.00 0.13 -5.58
CA ASN A 308 -28.63 0.78 -6.83
C ASN A 308 -28.56 -0.25 -7.97
N PRO A 309 -29.01 0.09 -9.19
CA PRO A 309 -29.01 -0.84 -10.33
C PRO A 309 -27.67 -1.51 -10.62
N GLU A 310 -26.57 -0.81 -10.36
CA GLU A 310 -25.19 -1.24 -10.60
C GLU A 310 -24.68 -2.25 -9.54
N ALA A 311 -25.33 -2.29 -8.37
CA ALA A 311 -24.86 -3.02 -7.19
C ALA A 311 -25.87 -4.05 -6.64
N CYS A 312 -27.16 -3.91 -6.93
CA CYS A 312 -28.24 -4.65 -6.25
C CYS A 312 -28.14 -6.17 -6.43
N GLU A 313 -27.63 -6.66 -7.55
CA GLU A 313 -27.45 -8.09 -7.77
C GLU A 313 -26.31 -8.65 -6.91
N THR A 314 -25.17 -7.96 -6.86
CA THR A 314 -24.04 -8.29 -5.99
C THR A 314 -24.46 -8.21 -4.52
N ALA A 315 -25.19 -7.17 -4.12
CA ALA A 315 -25.71 -7.02 -2.77
C ALA A 315 -26.61 -8.18 -2.35
N LEU A 316 -27.57 -8.60 -3.19
CA LEU A 316 -28.42 -9.76 -2.88
C LEU A 316 -27.64 -11.08 -2.85
N LYS A 317 -26.63 -11.24 -3.72
CA LYS A 317 -25.76 -12.42 -3.70
C LYS A 317 -25.05 -12.53 -2.34
N LEU A 318 -24.38 -11.46 -1.91
CA LEU A 318 -23.67 -11.41 -0.63
C LEU A 318 -24.61 -11.55 0.57
N TYR A 319 -25.76 -10.90 0.53
CA TYR A 319 -26.82 -11.03 1.53
C TYR A 319 -27.24 -12.49 1.75
N ARG A 320 -27.36 -13.28 0.66
CA ARG A 320 -27.68 -14.72 0.74
C ARG A 320 -26.50 -15.55 1.21
N GLU A 321 -25.30 -15.31 0.67
CA GLU A 321 -24.08 -16.07 1.01
C GLU A 321 -23.73 -15.93 2.50
N TRP A 322 -23.86 -14.73 3.06
CA TRP A 322 -23.58 -14.43 4.47
C TRP A 322 -24.79 -14.59 5.40
N LYS A 323 -25.93 -15.09 4.88
CA LYS A 323 -27.14 -15.40 5.66
C LYS A 323 -27.64 -14.21 6.50
N LEU A 324 -27.58 -13.00 5.94
CA LEU A 324 -27.87 -11.75 6.65
C LEU A 324 -29.37 -11.46 6.82
N VAL A 325 -30.22 -12.47 6.67
CA VAL A 325 -31.69 -12.34 6.71
C VAL A 325 -32.21 -11.87 8.07
N SER A 326 -31.48 -12.20 9.14
CA SER A 326 -31.82 -11.81 10.51
C SER A 326 -31.15 -10.52 10.96
N ASN A 327 -30.31 -9.87 10.14
CA ASN A 327 -29.68 -8.60 10.50
C ASN A 327 -30.72 -7.46 10.42
N ASP A 328 -30.81 -6.65 11.47
CA ASP A 328 -31.87 -5.65 11.60
C ASP A 328 -31.79 -4.51 10.58
N PHE A 329 -30.59 -4.17 10.11
CA PHE A 329 -30.40 -3.12 9.11
C PHE A 329 -30.76 -3.62 7.71
N LEU A 330 -30.33 -4.84 7.38
CA LEU A 330 -30.46 -5.43 6.03
C LEU A 330 -31.74 -6.24 5.81
N LYS A 331 -32.56 -6.49 6.83
CA LYS A 331 -33.78 -7.31 6.74
C LYS A 331 -34.73 -6.91 5.61
N ASP A 332 -34.78 -5.61 5.27
CA ASP A 332 -35.67 -5.09 4.24
C ASP A 332 -35.16 -5.39 2.81
N LEU A 333 -33.89 -5.78 2.62
CA LEU A 333 -33.40 -6.30 1.34
C LEU A 333 -34.12 -7.58 0.91
N ARG A 334 -34.74 -8.30 1.85
CA ARG A 334 -35.62 -9.43 1.55
C ARG A 334 -36.76 -9.05 0.59
N ALA A 335 -37.24 -7.81 0.63
CA ALA A 335 -38.29 -7.35 -0.29
C ALA A 335 -37.82 -7.32 -1.76
N LEU A 336 -36.51 -7.19 -1.99
CA LEU A 336 -35.87 -7.22 -3.32
C LEU A 336 -35.50 -8.65 -3.75
N ASP A 337 -35.45 -9.61 -2.81
CA ASP A 337 -35.13 -11.01 -3.07
C ASP A 337 -36.32 -11.78 -3.70
N ILE A 338 -36.65 -11.44 -4.94
CA ILE A 338 -37.68 -12.11 -5.73
C ILE A 338 -37.01 -13.15 -6.63
N PRO A 339 -37.20 -14.48 -6.41
CA PRO A 339 -36.42 -15.52 -7.09
C PRO A 339 -36.51 -15.50 -8.62
N LEU A 340 -37.70 -15.25 -9.16
CA LEU A 340 -37.92 -15.20 -10.62
C LEU A 340 -37.25 -13.97 -11.26
N VAL A 341 -37.32 -12.81 -10.61
CA VAL A 341 -36.71 -11.56 -11.08
C VAL A 341 -35.18 -11.64 -11.01
N SER A 342 -34.66 -12.17 -9.90
CA SER A 342 -33.22 -12.39 -9.71
C SER A 342 -32.66 -13.39 -10.73
N ARG A 343 -33.39 -14.48 -11.01
CA ARG A 343 -32.94 -15.52 -11.96
C ARG A 343 -32.92 -15.02 -13.42
N LEU A 344 -33.77 -14.06 -13.75
CA LEU A 344 -33.86 -13.47 -15.09
C LEU A 344 -32.93 -12.25 -15.29
N GLY A 345 -32.17 -11.84 -14.27
CA GLY A 345 -31.30 -10.65 -14.34
C GLY A 345 -32.09 -9.34 -14.53
N LEU A 346 -33.35 -9.30 -14.07
CA LEU A 346 -34.24 -8.15 -14.26
C LEU A 346 -34.22 -7.18 -13.09
N LEU A 347 -33.44 -7.46 -12.05
CA LEU A 347 -33.42 -6.64 -10.84
C LEU A 347 -32.95 -5.20 -11.10
N PRO A 348 -31.90 -4.93 -11.91
CA PRO A 348 -31.50 -3.56 -12.24
C PRO A 348 -32.60 -2.78 -12.96
N LEU A 349 -33.40 -3.45 -13.80
CA LEU A 349 -34.54 -2.82 -14.48
C LEU A 349 -35.65 -2.47 -13.46
N VAL A 350 -35.95 -3.38 -12.54
CA VAL A 350 -36.96 -3.17 -11.49
C VAL A 350 -36.55 -2.04 -10.56
N THR A 351 -35.30 -1.98 -10.10
CA THR A 351 -34.81 -0.91 -9.23
C THR A 351 -34.85 0.45 -9.92
N ARG A 352 -34.48 0.54 -11.21
CA ARG A 352 -34.64 1.77 -12.03
C ARG A 352 -36.09 2.24 -12.13
N LEU A 353 -37.04 1.32 -12.31
CA LEU A 353 -38.45 1.67 -12.43
C LEU A 353 -39.05 2.14 -11.10
N LEU A 354 -38.71 1.45 -10.01
CA LEU A 354 -39.15 1.78 -8.65
C LEU A 354 -38.53 3.07 -8.13
N ASN A 355 -37.27 3.35 -8.46
CA ASN A 355 -36.50 4.47 -7.93
C ASN A 355 -36.56 4.52 -6.39
N PRO A 356 -36.08 3.47 -5.68
CA PRO A 356 -36.17 3.42 -4.23
C PRO A 356 -35.31 4.53 -3.61
N VAL A 357 -35.85 5.21 -2.59
CA VAL A 357 -35.13 6.31 -1.92
C VAL A 357 -33.80 5.85 -1.34
N THR A 358 -33.70 4.58 -0.93
CA THR A 358 -32.47 3.96 -0.44
C THR A 358 -31.32 3.93 -1.46
N SER A 359 -31.58 4.19 -2.75
CA SER A 359 -30.49 4.36 -3.73
C SER A 359 -29.66 5.63 -3.47
N GLY A 360 -30.23 6.64 -2.82
CA GLY A 360 -29.52 7.87 -2.44
C GLY A 360 -28.74 7.76 -1.12
N ILE A 361 -28.78 6.60 -0.45
CA ILE A 361 -27.89 6.30 0.69
C ILE A 361 -26.45 6.17 0.18
N ALA A 362 -26.28 5.63 -1.03
CA ALA A 362 -24.98 5.34 -1.59
C ALA A 362 -24.04 6.56 -1.56
N ILE A 363 -22.92 6.42 -0.87
CA ILE A 363 -21.88 7.43 -0.74
C ILE A 363 -20.98 7.31 -1.98
N GLN A 364 -21.26 8.15 -2.97
CA GLN A 364 -20.59 8.15 -4.27
C GLN A 364 -19.45 9.17 -4.29
N ARG A 365 -18.81 9.30 -5.46
CA ARG A 365 -17.67 10.18 -5.65
C ARG A 365 -18.02 11.62 -5.30
N VAL A 366 -17.16 12.24 -4.50
CA VAL A 366 -17.18 13.68 -4.26
C VAL A 366 -16.13 14.38 -5.12
N ASN A 367 -16.44 15.62 -5.52
CA ASN A 367 -15.47 16.61 -5.95
C ASN A 367 -15.57 17.80 -4.98
N SER A 368 -14.74 17.82 -3.94
CA SER A 368 -14.74 18.87 -2.91
C SER A 368 -13.93 20.07 -3.37
N TYR A 369 -14.48 21.25 -3.08
CA TYR A 369 -13.82 22.54 -3.24
C TYR A 369 -13.81 23.23 -1.88
N SER A 370 -12.64 23.65 -1.42
CA SER A 370 -12.48 24.48 -0.23
C SER A 370 -11.69 25.74 -0.57
N TYR A 371 -12.06 26.85 0.04
CA TYR A 371 -11.30 28.09 0.02
C TYR A 371 -11.01 28.50 1.46
N ARG A 372 -9.74 28.45 1.84
CA ARG A 372 -9.27 28.76 3.19
C ARG A 372 -8.45 30.05 3.20
N SER A 373 -8.96 31.03 3.93
CA SER A 373 -8.31 32.30 4.22
C SER A 373 -7.92 32.38 5.71
N PRO A 374 -7.16 33.41 6.14
CA PRO A 374 -6.88 33.64 7.56
C PRO A 374 -8.13 33.93 8.43
N ALA A 375 -9.25 34.33 7.80
CA ALA A 375 -10.47 34.79 8.48
C ALA A 375 -11.65 33.80 8.38
N TYR A 376 -11.65 32.92 7.38
CA TYR A 376 -12.74 31.97 7.18
C TYR A 376 -12.32 30.80 6.31
N LEU A 377 -13.13 29.74 6.35
CA LEU A 377 -13.09 28.64 5.41
C LEU A 377 -14.49 28.40 4.84
N LEU A 378 -14.59 28.34 3.52
CA LEU A 378 -15.81 27.96 2.81
C LEU A 378 -15.55 26.67 2.04
N SER A 379 -16.37 25.64 2.24
CA SER A 379 -16.20 24.34 1.60
C SER A 379 -17.51 23.80 1.05
N SER A 380 -17.45 23.12 -0.10
CA SER A 380 -18.60 22.48 -0.72
C SER A 380 -18.26 21.28 -1.60
N ALA A 381 -19.19 20.33 -1.70
CA ALA A 381 -19.20 19.24 -2.67
C ALA A 381 -19.84 19.72 -3.98
N GLN A 382 -19.04 19.76 -5.04
CA GLN A 382 -19.47 20.27 -6.34
C GLN A 382 -20.39 19.27 -7.05
N ARG A 383 -21.64 19.67 -7.33
CA ARG A 383 -22.65 18.86 -8.06
C ARG A 383 -22.75 17.41 -7.57
N TYR A 384 -22.82 17.24 -6.25
CA TYR A 384 -23.00 15.92 -5.65
C TYR A 384 -24.45 15.45 -5.83
N HIS A 385 -24.70 14.66 -6.88
CA HIS A 385 -25.97 14.01 -7.24
C HIS A 385 -27.24 14.88 -7.03
N PRO A 386 -27.33 16.07 -7.64
CA PRO A 386 -28.44 16.98 -7.43
C PRO A 386 -29.81 16.36 -7.76
N GLY A 387 -30.78 16.56 -6.89
CA GLY A 387 -32.15 16.08 -7.03
C GLY A 387 -32.35 14.61 -6.68
N THR A 388 -31.33 13.91 -6.19
CA THR A 388 -31.50 12.60 -5.53
C THR A 388 -31.66 12.80 -4.03
N PHE A 389 -31.94 11.72 -3.34
CA PHE A 389 -31.93 11.68 -1.88
C PHE A 389 -30.49 11.68 -1.35
N GLY A 390 -30.26 12.21 -0.13
CA GLY A 390 -28.98 12.15 0.56
C GLY A 390 -29.17 11.80 2.04
N ASP A 391 -28.63 10.66 2.45
CA ASP A 391 -28.81 10.14 3.80
C ASP A 391 -28.04 10.93 4.87
N GLN A 392 -26.71 10.99 4.76
CA GLN A 392 -25.84 11.58 5.79
C GLN A 392 -24.95 12.72 5.28
N GLN A 393 -25.03 13.01 3.98
CA GLN A 393 -24.05 13.88 3.33
C GLN A 393 -24.28 15.35 3.71
N HIS A 394 -23.19 16.04 4.04
CA HIS A 394 -23.13 17.46 4.33
C HIS A 394 -22.46 18.21 3.17
N ILE A 395 -23.29 18.89 2.37
CA ILE A 395 -22.87 19.36 1.05
C ILE A 395 -22.03 20.63 1.08
N TRP A 396 -22.27 21.55 2.00
CA TRP A 396 -21.43 22.74 2.12
C TRP A 396 -21.55 23.37 3.50
N GLN A 397 -20.50 24.09 3.91
CA GLN A 397 -20.52 24.97 5.08
C GLN A 397 -19.51 26.11 4.93
N ALA A 398 -19.83 27.23 5.58
CA ALA A 398 -18.88 28.28 5.91
C ALA A 398 -18.55 28.20 7.40
N THR A 399 -17.28 28.33 7.75
CA THR A 399 -16.80 28.46 9.13
C THR A 399 -16.01 29.74 9.25
N ILE A 400 -16.43 30.63 10.16
CA ILE A 400 -15.83 31.97 10.28
C ILE A 400 -15.37 32.25 11.72
N GLY A 401 -14.45 33.20 11.87
CA GLY A 401 -14.06 33.78 13.16
C GLY A 401 -13.49 32.75 14.15
N SER A 402 -14.19 32.50 15.26
CA SER A 402 -13.83 31.54 16.30
C SER A 402 -14.41 30.13 16.07
N GLY A 403 -15.06 29.88 14.93
CA GLY A 403 -15.65 28.58 14.61
C GLY A 403 -17.16 28.59 14.33
N VAL A 404 -17.77 29.74 14.03
CA VAL A 404 -19.22 29.80 13.75
C VAL A 404 -19.50 29.13 12.40
N SER A 405 -20.32 28.08 12.44
CA SER A 405 -20.75 27.33 11.26
C SER A 405 -22.04 27.91 10.66
N VAL A 406 -22.09 28.00 9.33
CA VAL A 406 -23.28 28.39 8.55
C VAL A 406 -23.43 27.44 7.38
N PHE A 407 -24.63 26.87 7.21
CA PHE A 407 -24.94 25.95 6.12
C PHE A 407 -26.44 25.89 5.83
N THR A 408 -26.82 25.29 4.70
CA THR A 408 -28.22 24.97 4.38
C THR A 408 -28.45 23.47 4.24
N THR A 409 -29.69 23.03 4.47
CA THR A 409 -30.13 21.68 4.10
C THR A 409 -31.61 21.66 3.71
N HIS A 410 -32.02 20.57 3.05
CA HIS A 410 -33.42 20.22 2.90
C HIS A 410 -33.78 19.17 3.97
N PRO A 411 -34.68 19.50 4.93
CA PRO A 411 -35.01 18.58 6.01
C PRO A 411 -35.59 17.25 5.49
N GLY A 412 -35.06 16.15 6.01
CA GLY A 412 -35.57 14.80 5.76
C GLY A 412 -36.67 14.41 6.75
N ALA A 413 -37.60 13.56 6.30
CA ALA A 413 -38.53 12.87 7.18
C ALA A 413 -38.02 11.44 7.42
N ALA A 414 -37.98 10.99 8.68
CA ALA A 414 -37.49 9.65 9.04
C ALA A 414 -38.25 8.55 8.26
N PHE A 415 -37.53 7.58 7.70
CA PHE A 415 -38.08 6.61 6.73
C PHE A 415 -38.76 5.42 7.39
N PHE A 416 -38.15 4.87 8.44
CA PHE A 416 -38.54 3.63 9.08
C PHE A 416 -39.33 3.90 10.37
N ALA A 417 -39.77 2.85 11.06
CA ALA A 417 -40.40 2.95 12.37
C ALA A 417 -39.57 2.17 13.40
N ASP A 418 -38.24 2.27 13.31
CA ASP A 418 -37.30 1.61 14.22
C ASP A 418 -36.14 2.54 14.63
N ASN A 419 -35.52 2.25 15.77
CA ASN A 419 -34.44 3.06 16.35
C ASN A 419 -33.13 2.97 15.56
N ALA A 420 -32.99 1.92 14.74
CA ALA A 420 -31.80 1.58 13.97
C ALA A 420 -31.54 2.56 12.82
N ARG A 421 -32.61 3.02 12.15
CA ARG A 421 -32.52 3.71 10.84
C ARG A 421 -33.25 5.05 10.78
N ASN A 422 -33.73 5.56 11.92
CA ASN A 422 -34.57 6.76 11.98
C ASN A 422 -33.86 8.07 12.36
N PHE A 423 -32.53 8.07 12.45
CA PHE A 423 -31.77 9.28 12.79
C PHE A 423 -31.27 10.05 11.55
N SER A 424 -31.35 9.43 10.36
CA SER A 424 -30.75 9.94 9.14
C SER A 424 -31.57 9.55 7.89
N PRO A 425 -31.76 10.48 6.92
CA PRO A 425 -31.70 11.91 7.13
C PRO A 425 -32.83 12.31 8.08
N SER A 426 -32.57 13.38 8.82
CA SER A 426 -33.53 13.96 9.76
C SER A 426 -33.69 15.45 9.46
N TYR A 427 -34.15 16.22 10.44
CA TYR A 427 -34.35 17.65 10.27
C TYR A 427 -33.03 18.37 9.92
N TRP A 428 -31.91 18.02 10.58
CA TRP A 428 -30.60 18.62 10.34
C TRP A 428 -29.54 17.66 9.77
N VAL A 429 -29.79 16.35 9.75
CA VAL A 429 -28.87 15.33 9.22
C VAL A 429 -29.23 15.00 7.77
N GLY A 430 -28.22 14.91 6.90
CA GLY A 430 -28.42 14.62 5.48
C GLY A 430 -29.20 15.69 4.72
N ASN A 431 -29.83 15.26 3.63
CA ASN A 431 -30.71 16.06 2.78
C ASN A 431 -31.85 15.20 2.22
N GLY A 432 -33.11 15.56 2.49
CA GLY A 432 -34.25 14.88 1.86
C GLY A 432 -34.21 14.92 0.32
N VAL A 433 -33.57 15.94 -0.24
CA VAL A 433 -33.25 16.12 -1.67
C VAL A 433 -31.95 16.91 -1.72
N LEU A 434 -30.93 16.34 -2.36
CA LEU A 434 -29.62 16.96 -2.52
C LEU A 434 -29.69 18.18 -3.46
N PRO A 435 -29.00 19.28 -3.11
CA PRO A 435 -28.93 20.45 -3.97
C PRO A 435 -27.96 20.26 -5.13
N ASP A 436 -28.08 21.13 -6.13
CA ASP A 436 -26.97 21.44 -7.03
C ASP A 436 -26.14 22.57 -6.41
N CYS A 437 -24.94 22.23 -5.95
CA CYS A 437 -24.07 23.13 -5.21
C CYS A 437 -22.79 23.39 -6.00
N ARG A 438 -22.41 24.67 -6.09
CA ARG A 438 -21.25 25.16 -6.82
C ARG A 438 -20.54 26.25 -6.04
N GLN A 439 -19.21 26.24 -6.05
CA GLN A 439 -18.40 27.24 -5.37
C GLN A 439 -17.34 27.80 -6.30
N ASP A 440 -17.07 29.09 -6.14
CA ASP A 440 -15.85 29.72 -6.60
C ASP A 440 -15.33 30.62 -5.47
N ARG A 441 -14.14 30.29 -4.95
CA ARG A 441 -13.49 30.97 -3.82
C ARG A 441 -14.44 31.18 -2.64
N ASN A 442 -14.78 32.44 -2.34
CA ASN A 442 -15.57 32.89 -1.20
C ASN A 442 -17.09 32.93 -1.47
N VAL A 443 -17.55 32.40 -2.60
CA VAL A 443 -18.97 32.37 -2.96
C VAL A 443 -19.41 30.94 -3.27
N VAL A 444 -20.49 30.49 -2.63
CA VAL A 444 -21.20 29.26 -2.98
C VAL A 444 -22.61 29.61 -3.45
N LEU A 445 -23.10 28.90 -4.48
CA LEU A 445 -24.48 28.95 -4.96
C LEU A 445 -25.06 27.53 -4.87
N CYS A 446 -26.17 27.38 -4.16
CA CYS A 446 -26.76 26.10 -3.78
C CYS A 446 -28.26 26.10 -4.09
N VAL A 447 -28.69 25.25 -5.01
CA VAL A 447 -30.05 25.22 -5.57
C VAL A 447 -30.74 23.90 -5.25
N TYR A 448 -31.91 23.97 -4.63
CA TYR A 448 -32.74 22.80 -4.33
C TYR A 448 -33.97 22.80 -5.25
N ASP A 449 -34.15 21.71 -6.01
CA ASP A 449 -35.40 21.45 -6.74
C ASP A 449 -36.18 20.34 -6.03
N LEU A 450 -37.16 20.75 -5.22
CA LEU A 450 -38.01 19.85 -4.44
C LEU A 450 -39.18 19.29 -5.28
N SER A 451 -39.26 19.63 -6.58
CA SER A 451 -40.28 19.14 -7.50
C SER A 451 -39.92 17.85 -8.24
N VAL A 452 -38.70 17.32 -8.01
CA VAL A 452 -38.21 16.06 -8.60
C VAL A 452 -39.15 14.88 -8.31
N ARG A 453 -39.13 13.86 -9.18
CA ARG A 453 -39.96 12.65 -8.99
C ARG A 453 -39.73 12.04 -7.60
N ARG A 454 -40.82 11.74 -6.89
CA ARG A 454 -40.73 11.05 -5.59
C ARG A 454 -40.20 9.63 -5.76
N GLY A 455 -39.33 9.22 -4.85
CA GLY A 455 -38.83 7.85 -4.79
C GLY A 455 -39.86 6.88 -4.19
N TYR A 456 -39.70 5.60 -4.47
CA TYR A 456 -40.46 4.55 -3.78
C TYR A 456 -40.06 4.52 -2.30
N MET A 457 -41.06 4.47 -1.40
CA MET A 457 -40.94 4.62 0.06
C MET A 457 -40.57 6.03 0.57
N GLU A 458 -40.61 7.05 -0.30
CA GLU A 458 -40.49 8.45 0.17
C GLU A 458 -41.70 8.86 1.01
N ARG A 459 -41.45 9.42 2.20
CA ARG A 459 -42.49 10.02 3.05
C ARG A 459 -42.95 11.38 2.50
N GLU A 460 -43.67 12.14 3.31
CA GLU A 460 -44.07 13.49 2.95
C GLU A 460 -42.84 14.38 2.74
N ARG A 461 -42.71 14.93 1.53
CA ARG A 461 -41.67 15.90 1.18
C ARG A 461 -42.06 17.29 1.66
N LEU A 462 -41.22 17.87 2.52
CA LEU A 462 -41.35 19.25 2.97
C LEU A 462 -40.98 20.21 1.83
N LEU A 463 -41.81 21.21 1.54
CA LEU A 463 -41.60 22.15 0.42
C LEU A 463 -40.92 23.44 0.90
N TYR A 464 -39.85 23.28 1.66
CA TYR A 464 -39.00 24.37 2.10
C TYR A 464 -37.59 23.84 2.38
N THR A 465 -36.62 24.72 2.39
CA THR A 465 -35.25 24.45 2.87
C THR A 465 -34.94 25.43 3.98
N HIS A 466 -33.94 25.12 4.80
CA HIS A 466 -33.54 26.00 5.89
C HIS A 466 -32.02 26.15 5.98
N ALA A 467 -31.60 27.19 6.70
CA ALA A 467 -30.22 27.47 7.02
C ALA A 467 -30.01 27.47 8.53
N TRP A 468 -28.90 26.87 8.96
CA TRP A 468 -28.35 27.09 10.29
C TRP A 468 -27.57 28.41 10.26
N PHE A 469 -28.06 29.39 11.02
CA PHE A 469 -27.50 30.73 11.16
C PHE A 469 -27.65 31.19 12.62
N PRO A 470 -26.76 30.74 13.53
CA PRO A 470 -26.88 30.95 14.98
C PRO A 470 -26.57 32.40 15.33
N GLN A 471 -27.58 33.29 15.28
CA GLN A 471 -27.39 34.74 15.43
C GLN A 471 -26.66 35.12 16.72
N GLN A 472 -26.91 34.37 17.79
CA GLN A 472 -26.28 34.55 19.10
C GLN A 472 -24.77 34.30 19.15
N HIS A 473 -24.20 33.61 18.15
CA HIS A 473 -22.76 33.36 18.08
C HIS A 473 -22.01 34.41 17.25
N PHE A 474 -22.72 35.33 16.61
CA PHE A 474 -22.14 36.48 15.94
C PHE A 474 -22.04 37.67 16.91
N ASP A 475 -21.04 38.52 16.70
CA ASP A 475 -20.96 39.80 17.40
C ASP A 475 -22.10 40.73 16.96
N GLU A 476 -22.55 40.57 15.72
CA GLU A 476 -23.53 41.43 15.08
C GLU A 476 -24.19 40.71 13.90
N THR A 477 -25.53 40.78 13.81
CA THR A 477 -26.30 40.31 12.65
C THR A 477 -27.14 41.45 12.08
N ARG A 478 -27.35 41.44 10.76
CA ARG A 478 -28.14 42.46 10.04
C ARG A 478 -28.98 41.82 8.94
N MET A 479 -30.21 42.29 8.76
CA MET A 479 -31.11 41.84 7.68
C MET A 479 -31.52 43.04 6.82
N PRO A 480 -30.68 43.49 5.86
CA PRO A 480 -30.90 44.72 5.11
C PRO A 480 -32.15 44.65 4.22
N HIS A 481 -32.56 43.46 3.80
CA HIS A 481 -33.84 43.20 3.15
C HIS A 481 -34.30 41.76 3.41
N PRO A 482 -35.57 41.40 3.11
CA PRO A 482 -36.13 40.08 3.45
C PRO A 482 -35.47 38.86 2.79
N ARG A 483 -34.44 39.02 1.94
CA ARG A 483 -33.76 37.92 1.24
C ARG A 483 -32.26 37.89 1.51
N CYS A 484 -31.80 38.63 2.52
CA CYS A 484 -30.39 38.74 2.87
C CYS A 484 -30.24 38.78 4.39
N MET A 485 -29.47 37.84 4.94
CA MET A 485 -29.03 37.85 6.34
C MET A 485 -27.50 37.94 6.38
N LEU A 486 -26.97 38.85 7.19
CA LEU A 486 -25.53 39.02 7.39
C LEU A 486 -25.15 38.76 8.85
N GLY A 487 -23.93 38.27 9.04
CA GLY A 487 -23.33 38.05 10.34
C GLY A 487 -21.87 38.46 10.33
N ARG A 488 -21.41 39.04 11.44
CA ARG A 488 -20.02 39.36 11.71
C ARG A 488 -19.54 38.65 12.97
N GLN A 489 -18.36 38.05 12.89
CA GLN A 489 -17.65 37.55 14.06
C GLN A 489 -16.17 37.95 13.99
N GLY A 490 -15.74 38.78 14.92
CA GLY A 490 -14.46 39.46 14.87
C GLY A 490 -14.28 40.20 13.54
N ASN A 491 -13.22 39.83 12.82
CA ASN A 491 -12.87 40.38 11.51
C ASN A 491 -13.43 39.60 10.30
N SER A 492 -14.33 38.65 10.55
CA SER A 492 -14.84 37.72 9.53
C SER A 492 -16.33 37.97 9.30
N TYR A 493 -16.75 37.94 8.04
CA TYR A 493 -18.10 38.29 7.61
C TYR A 493 -18.72 37.15 6.80
N VAL A 494 -20.04 37.00 6.92
CA VAL A 494 -20.82 36.07 6.10
C VAL A 494 -22.15 36.71 5.73
N ALA A 495 -22.61 36.45 4.52
CA ALA A 495 -23.94 36.82 4.03
C ALA A 495 -24.63 35.62 3.39
N LEU A 496 -25.87 35.36 3.82
CA LEU A 496 -26.79 34.43 3.16
C LEU A 496 -27.80 35.20 2.33
N LEU A 497 -27.75 35.00 1.02
CA LEU A 497 -28.67 35.55 0.04
C LEU A 497 -29.62 34.46 -0.45
N ALA A 498 -30.90 34.80 -0.59
CA ALA A 498 -31.94 33.85 -0.90
C ALA A 498 -32.71 34.22 -2.17
N LEU A 499 -33.25 33.21 -2.84
CA LEU A 499 -34.17 33.40 -3.98
C LEU A 499 -35.50 34.00 -3.50
N GLU A 500 -36.05 33.47 -2.42
CA GLU A 500 -37.30 33.92 -1.80
C GLU A 500 -37.07 34.55 -0.43
N ALA A 501 -38.13 35.14 0.15
CA ALA A 501 -38.04 35.74 1.47
C ALA A 501 -37.60 34.72 2.54
N LEU A 502 -36.72 35.15 3.42
CA LEU A 502 -36.26 34.43 4.59
C LEU A 502 -37.28 34.59 5.71
N GLU A 503 -37.74 33.47 6.26
CA GLU A 503 -38.61 33.39 7.42
C GLU A 503 -37.78 32.90 8.62
N PRO A 504 -37.44 33.76 9.59
CA PRO A 504 -36.78 33.31 10.81
C PRO A 504 -37.74 32.37 11.57
N ALA A 505 -37.31 31.13 11.81
CA ALA A 505 -38.05 30.20 12.66
C ALA A 505 -37.77 30.48 14.13
N ASP A 506 -36.51 30.78 14.44
CA ASP A 506 -36.00 31.26 15.72
C ASP A 506 -34.71 32.08 15.51
N ASN A 507 -33.89 32.23 16.55
CA ASN A 507 -32.62 32.97 16.49
C ASN A 507 -31.47 32.19 15.84
N GLU A 508 -31.67 30.94 15.46
CA GLU A 508 -30.65 30.05 14.89
C GLU A 508 -31.03 29.50 13.51
N GLU A 509 -32.30 29.56 13.13
CA GLU A 509 -32.82 28.96 11.90
C GLU A 509 -33.52 29.97 10.99
N LEU A 510 -33.15 29.94 9.70
CA LEU A 510 -33.80 30.70 8.63
C LEU A 510 -34.44 29.74 7.62
N ILE A 511 -35.73 29.91 7.35
CA ILE A 511 -36.49 29.09 6.41
C ILE A 511 -36.69 29.83 5.09
N GLN A 512 -36.58 29.12 3.97
CA GLN A 512 -37.01 29.56 2.64
C GLN A 512 -38.03 28.56 2.10
N ARG A 513 -39.28 29.01 1.92
CA ARG A 513 -40.37 28.17 1.40
C ARG A 513 -40.43 28.18 -0.12
N GLY A 514 -40.74 27.03 -0.71
CA GLY A 514 -40.95 26.90 -2.14
C GLY A 514 -40.64 25.51 -2.68
N LYS A 515 -41.20 25.20 -3.85
CA LYS A 515 -40.85 23.98 -4.60
C LYS A 515 -39.43 24.01 -5.16
N VAL A 516 -38.90 25.22 -5.34
CA VAL A 516 -37.53 25.45 -5.76
C VAL A 516 -37.01 26.58 -4.88
N THR A 517 -35.91 26.31 -4.18
CA THR A 517 -35.24 27.27 -3.31
C THR A 517 -33.80 27.40 -3.76
N ALA A 518 -33.20 28.57 -3.55
CA ALA A 518 -31.79 28.77 -3.81
C ALA A 518 -31.17 29.70 -2.77
N TRP A 519 -29.94 29.37 -2.43
CA TRP A 519 -29.13 30.05 -1.43
C TRP A 519 -27.79 30.39 -2.04
N ALA A 520 -27.30 31.59 -1.78
CA ALA A 520 -25.91 31.93 -1.97
C ALA A 520 -25.28 32.32 -0.63
N CYS A 521 -24.11 31.77 -0.34
CA CYS A 521 -23.28 32.23 0.77
C CYS A 521 -22.10 33.01 0.21
N VAL A 522 -21.91 34.23 0.71
CA VAL A 522 -20.75 35.07 0.42
C VAL A 522 -20.00 35.25 1.73
N THR A 523 -18.73 34.85 1.76
CA THR A 523 -17.84 35.10 2.91
C THR A 523 -16.88 36.23 2.59
N GLY A 524 -16.45 36.94 3.62
CA GLY A 524 -15.49 38.03 3.49
C GLY A 524 -14.83 38.37 4.82
N SER A 525 -14.02 39.42 4.83
CA SER A 525 -13.30 39.87 6.01
C SER A 525 -13.07 41.38 6.02
N ALA A 526 -12.66 41.89 7.18
CA ALA A 526 -12.23 43.28 7.34
C ALA A 526 -11.06 43.62 6.41
N ALA A 527 -10.16 42.67 6.14
CA ALA A 527 -9.02 42.89 5.25
C ALA A 527 -9.44 43.04 3.78
N GLU A 528 -10.49 42.34 3.36
CA GLU A 528 -10.99 42.38 1.97
C GLU A 528 -11.94 43.56 1.73
N HIS A 529 -12.77 43.93 2.71
CA HIS A 529 -13.84 44.92 2.53
C HIS A 529 -13.67 46.20 3.37
N GLY A 530 -12.64 46.27 4.22
CA GLY A 530 -12.38 47.40 5.13
C GLY A 530 -13.30 47.45 6.36
N SER A 531 -14.61 47.21 6.20
CA SER A 531 -15.57 47.20 7.31
C SER A 531 -16.80 46.33 7.03
N PHE A 532 -17.53 45.98 8.08
CA PHE A 532 -18.79 45.23 7.96
C PHE A 532 -19.89 46.02 7.23
N ALA A 533 -19.93 47.34 7.40
CA ALA A 533 -20.87 48.20 6.67
C ALA A 533 -20.59 48.25 5.17
N ALA A 534 -19.31 48.20 4.77
CA ALA A 534 -18.93 48.11 3.36
C ALA A 534 -19.32 46.74 2.77
N PHE A 535 -19.12 45.66 3.52
CA PHE A 535 -19.59 44.33 3.15
C PHE A 535 -21.12 44.25 3.03
N GLU A 536 -21.85 44.86 3.97
CA GLU A 536 -23.31 44.99 3.88
C GLU A 536 -23.75 45.73 2.62
N THR A 537 -23.07 46.83 2.26
CA THR A 537 -23.38 47.59 1.04
C THR A 537 -23.24 46.74 -0.22
N LEU A 538 -22.20 45.89 -0.28
CA LEU A 538 -22.00 44.93 -1.36
C LEU A 538 -23.16 43.92 -1.45
N CYS A 539 -23.56 43.34 -0.33
CA CYS A 539 -24.56 42.26 -0.29
C CYS A 539 -26.01 42.77 -0.37
N ALA A 540 -26.32 43.96 0.15
CA ALA A 540 -27.69 44.50 0.19
C ALA A 540 -28.29 44.77 -1.21
N ALA A 541 -27.43 45.00 -2.21
CA ALA A 541 -27.85 45.15 -3.61
C ALA A 541 -27.95 43.79 -4.34
N ALA A 542 -27.37 42.74 -3.78
CA ALA A 542 -27.29 41.42 -4.39
C ALA A 542 -28.56 40.61 -4.12
N ARG A 543 -28.91 39.76 -5.08
CA ARG A 543 -30.03 38.81 -4.95
C ARG A 543 -29.82 37.63 -5.88
N VAL A 544 -30.34 36.48 -5.47
CA VAL A 544 -30.40 35.31 -6.35
C VAL A 544 -31.65 35.45 -7.23
N GLU A 545 -31.43 35.54 -8.53
CA GLU A 545 -32.48 35.62 -9.55
C GLU A 545 -32.64 34.28 -10.25
N ARG A 546 -33.90 33.90 -10.53
CA ARG A 546 -34.21 32.63 -11.21
C ARG A 546 -34.76 32.88 -12.62
N GLY A 547 -34.07 32.33 -13.61
CA GLY A 547 -34.57 32.09 -14.96
C GLY A 547 -35.26 30.72 -15.08
N ARG A 548 -35.39 30.17 -16.29
CA ARG A 548 -36.08 28.87 -16.49
C ARG A 548 -35.38 27.71 -15.77
N GLN A 549 -34.07 27.57 -15.98
CA GLN A 549 -33.19 26.57 -15.32
C GLN A 549 -31.90 27.20 -14.77
N THR A 550 -31.74 28.52 -14.94
CA THR A 550 -30.53 29.26 -14.56
C THR A 550 -30.81 30.07 -13.31
N PHE A 551 -29.86 30.05 -12.38
CA PHE A 551 -29.86 30.81 -11.14
C PHE A 551 -28.68 31.76 -11.20
N THR A 552 -28.93 33.06 -11.06
CA THR A 552 -27.92 34.10 -11.21
C THR A 552 -27.79 34.88 -9.91
N LEU A 553 -26.57 34.97 -9.40
CA LEU A 553 -26.20 35.91 -8.34
C LEU A 553 -25.38 37.04 -8.97
N ARG A 554 -25.79 38.28 -8.73
CA ARG A 554 -25.04 39.47 -9.14
C ARG A 554 -24.46 40.14 -7.91
N LEU A 555 -23.13 40.15 -7.81
CA LEU A 555 -22.38 41.01 -6.91
C LEU A 555 -21.90 42.24 -7.70
N ALA A 556 -21.35 43.25 -7.03
CA ALA A 556 -20.95 44.50 -7.69
C ALA A 556 -19.80 44.30 -8.70
N ASP A 557 -18.99 43.28 -8.47
CA ASP A 557 -17.76 42.93 -9.20
C ASP A 557 -17.91 41.67 -10.06
N HIS A 558 -18.77 40.71 -9.65
CA HIS A 558 -18.88 39.41 -10.30
C HIS A 558 -20.34 38.98 -10.58
N VAL A 559 -20.53 38.25 -11.67
CA VAL A 559 -21.80 37.58 -12.01
C VAL A 559 -21.60 36.07 -11.99
N TYR A 560 -22.29 35.40 -11.06
CA TYR A 560 -22.29 33.94 -10.95
C TYR A 560 -23.56 33.37 -11.56
N GLN A 561 -23.44 32.39 -12.45
CA GLN A 561 -24.61 31.73 -13.05
C GLN A 561 -24.48 30.22 -12.96
N LEU A 562 -25.48 29.58 -12.35
CA LEU A 562 -25.63 28.13 -12.28
C LEU A 562 -26.82 27.68 -13.12
N VAL A 563 -26.57 26.86 -14.13
CA VAL A 563 -27.63 26.08 -14.80
C VAL A 563 -27.84 24.80 -13.99
N TYR A 564 -29.05 24.55 -13.51
CA TYR A 564 -29.35 23.37 -12.68
C TYR A 564 -28.99 22.07 -13.41
N LYS A 565 -28.17 21.23 -12.77
CA LYS A 565 -27.50 20.03 -13.29
C LYS A 565 -26.63 20.28 -14.53
N GLY A 566 -26.18 21.51 -14.72
CA GLY A 566 -25.43 21.97 -15.88
C GLY A 566 -24.15 22.69 -15.49
N ASP A 567 -23.87 23.74 -16.25
CA ASP A 567 -22.65 24.54 -16.13
C ASP A 567 -22.76 25.58 -15.03
N PHE A 568 -21.61 25.89 -14.43
CA PHE A 568 -21.43 26.99 -13.51
C PHE A 568 -20.43 27.95 -14.13
N THR A 569 -20.81 29.22 -14.23
CA THR A 569 -19.98 30.28 -14.82
C THR A 569 -19.80 31.44 -13.86
N VAL A 570 -18.63 32.05 -13.92
CA VAL A 570 -18.31 33.31 -13.24
C VAL A 570 -17.84 34.27 -14.32
N ASP A 571 -18.55 35.40 -14.46
CA ASP A 571 -18.32 36.40 -15.52
C ASP A 571 -18.34 35.82 -16.94
N GLY A 572 -19.18 34.80 -17.15
CA GLY A 572 -19.33 34.11 -18.43
C GLY A 572 -18.29 33.00 -18.68
N GLU A 573 -17.30 32.82 -17.80
CA GLU A 573 -16.33 31.73 -17.91
C GLU A 573 -16.77 30.50 -17.11
N ALA A 574 -16.75 29.33 -17.75
CA ALA A 574 -17.06 28.07 -17.09
C ALA A 574 -16.04 27.72 -16.00
N ARG A 575 -16.52 27.13 -14.91
CA ARG A 575 -15.68 26.55 -13.86
C ARG A 575 -15.74 25.03 -13.90
N GLU A 576 -14.57 24.41 -13.95
CA GLU A 576 -14.45 22.96 -13.84
C GLU A 576 -14.89 22.49 -12.46
N TRP A 577 -15.45 21.28 -12.41
CA TRP A 577 -15.96 20.70 -11.18
C TRP A 577 -15.62 19.23 -11.01
N GLN A 578 -15.01 18.61 -12.02
CA GLN A 578 -14.40 17.31 -11.91
C GLN A 578 -12.93 17.52 -11.59
N PHE A 579 -12.50 17.05 -10.44
CA PHE A 579 -11.18 17.34 -9.93
C PHE A 579 -10.27 16.11 -10.02
N PRO A 580 -8.95 16.32 -10.09
CA PRO A 580 -7.99 15.26 -9.85
C PRO A 580 -8.03 14.85 -8.35
N ARG A 581 -7.25 13.86 -7.91
CA ARG A 581 -7.28 13.39 -6.50
C ARG A 581 -7.02 14.53 -5.52
N LEU A 582 -6.08 15.41 -5.87
CA LEU A 582 -5.76 16.63 -5.13
C LEU A 582 -5.21 17.70 -6.08
N GLU A 583 -5.66 18.94 -5.93
CA GLU A 583 -5.09 20.13 -6.53
C GLU A 583 -5.07 21.25 -5.48
N SER A 584 -3.89 21.76 -5.18
CA SER A 584 -3.66 22.87 -4.25
C SER A 584 -2.45 23.68 -4.69
N LYS A 585 -2.12 24.74 -3.95
CA LYS A 585 -0.88 25.50 -4.20
C LYS A 585 0.40 24.65 -4.06
N PHE A 586 0.34 23.50 -3.40
CA PHE A 586 1.49 22.60 -3.25
C PHE A 586 1.65 21.63 -4.43
N GLY A 587 0.67 21.51 -5.33
CA GLY A 587 0.78 20.63 -6.48
C GLY A 587 -0.54 20.00 -6.91
N ARG A 588 -0.45 19.16 -7.94
CA ARG A 588 -1.58 18.47 -8.56
C ARG A 588 -1.29 16.98 -8.66
N VAL A 589 -2.16 16.16 -8.09
CA VAL A 589 -2.06 14.69 -8.03
C VAL A 589 -3.21 14.09 -8.82
N ALA A 590 -2.89 13.23 -9.81
CA ALA A 590 -3.86 12.60 -10.69
C ALA A 590 -4.93 11.78 -9.93
N ARG A 591 -6.07 11.50 -10.58
CA ARG A 591 -7.26 10.89 -9.95
C ARG A 591 -7.05 9.51 -9.33
N ASP A 592 -6.19 8.70 -9.95
CA ASP A 592 -5.75 7.38 -9.50
C ASP A 592 -4.21 7.40 -9.49
N PRO A 593 -3.59 7.94 -8.43
CA PRO A 593 -2.15 8.17 -8.40
C PRO A 593 -1.38 6.94 -7.93
N GLU A 594 -0.22 6.70 -8.54
CA GLU A 594 0.80 5.79 -7.97
C GLU A 594 1.53 6.43 -6.77
N ALA A 595 1.57 7.76 -6.71
CA ALA A 595 2.15 8.52 -5.60
C ALA A 595 1.63 9.98 -5.55
N TYR A 596 1.69 10.60 -4.37
CA TYR A 596 1.41 12.01 -4.17
C TYR A 596 2.71 12.79 -4.14
N THR A 597 2.92 13.66 -5.13
CA THR A 597 4.10 14.53 -5.23
C THR A 597 3.69 15.98 -4.98
N LEU A 598 4.20 16.57 -3.90
CA LEU A 598 3.85 17.92 -3.44
C LEU A 598 5.11 18.77 -3.21
N GLN A 599 5.05 20.06 -3.50
CA GLN A 599 6.10 21.04 -3.28
C GLN A 599 5.82 21.81 -1.99
N VAL A 600 6.57 21.54 -0.92
CA VAL A 600 6.36 22.14 0.40
C VAL A 600 7.67 22.74 0.92
N GLY A 601 7.67 24.06 1.14
CA GLY A 601 8.86 24.78 1.61
C GLY A 601 10.04 24.71 0.64
N GLY A 602 9.77 24.77 -0.67
CA GLY A 602 10.78 24.74 -1.73
C GLY A 602 11.45 23.37 -1.95
N ARG A 603 10.85 22.29 -1.44
CA ARG A 603 11.31 20.92 -1.64
C ARG A 603 10.16 20.03 -2.07
N GLU A 604 10.48 19.06 -2.94
CA GLU A 604 9.56 18.00 -3.29
C GLU A 604 9.35 17.04 -2.11
N ARG A 605 8.12 16.58 -1.96
CA ARG A 605 7.64 15.63 -0.96
C ARG A 605 6.90 14.54 -1.71
N LEU A 606 7.29 13.31 -1.43
CA LEU A 606 6.72 12.11 -2.01
C LEU A 606 6.02 11.32 -0.92
N LEU A 607 4.74 11.03 -1.14
CA LEU A 607 3.99 10.01 -0.41
C LEU A 607 3.64 8.91 -1.42
N ASP A 608 4.39 7.83 -1.38
CA ASP A 608 4.30 6.68 -2.28
C ASP A 608 3.55 5.51 -1.64
N TRP A 609 3.04 4.63 -2.49
CA TRP A 609 2.43 3.39 -2.06
C TRP A 609 3.51 2.34 -1.73
N PRO A 610 3.51 1.71 -0.54
CA PRO A 610 4.51 0.71 -0.18
C PRO A 610 4.16 -0.63 -0.83
N ASP A 611 4.75 -0.91 -1.98
CA ASP A 611 4.63 -2.22 -2.62
C ASP A 611 5.61 -3.22 -2.00
N ARG A 612 6.77 -2.75 -1.53
CA ARG A 612 7.82 -3.56 -0.91
C ARG A 612 8.55 -2.80 0.19
N LEU A 613 9.19 -3.53 1.11
CA LEU A 613 9.92 -2.95 2.25
C LEU A 613 11.08 -2.01 1.87
N CYS A 614 11.65 -2.19 0.67
CA CYS A 614 12.68 -1.31 0.14
C CYS A 614 12.20 0.09 -0.20
N ASP A 615 10.90 0.26 -0.48
CA ASP A 615 10.35 1.54 -0.95
C ASP A 615 10.23 2.54 0.23
N LEU A 616 10.15 2.03 1.47
CA LEU A 616 9.93 2.79 2.70
C LEU A 616 11.20 3.36 3.33
N ARG A 617 12.34 2.85 2.92
CA ARG A 617 13.66 3.39 3.25
C ARG A 617 14.25 3.66 1.90
N SER A 618 14.17 4.88 1.36
CA SER A 618 14.96 5.20 0.16
C SER A 618 16.37 4.66 0.43
N PRO A 619 16.83 3.61 -0.28
CA PRO A 619 18.04 2.94 0.12
C PRO A 619 19.17 3.94 -0.08
N GLN A 620 19.75 4.44 1.00
CA GLN A 620 20.97 5.20 0.87
C GLN A 620 22.06 4.19 0.58
N LEU A 621 22.72 4.33 -0.57
CA LEU A 621 23.98 3.61 -0.76
C LEU A 621 24.94 4.09 0.34
N PRO A 622 25.64 3.18 1.02
CA PRO A 622 26.78 3.55 1.87
C PRO A 622 27.84 4.30 1.05
N GLU A 623 28.84 4.90 1.72
CA GLU A 623 30.02 5.54 1.11
C GLU A 623 30.65 4.74 -0.06
N ALA A 624 31.56 5.34 -0.83
CA ALA A 624 32.12 4.83 -2.09
C ALA A 624 32.78 3.42 -2.09
N ASP A 625 32.77 2.69 -0.97
CA ASP A 625 33.30 1.33 -0.84
C ASP A 625 32.48 0.29 -1.64
N PRO A 626 33.11 -0.45 -2.60
CA PRO A 626 32.43 -1.46 -3.41
C PRO A 626 31.76 -2.58 -2.61
N TYR A 627 32.39 -3.03 -1.52
CA TYR A 627 31.84 -4.10 -0.69
C TYR A 627 30.51 -3.69 -0.06
N ARG A 628 30.46 -2.53 0.62
CA ARG A 628 29.24 -2.03 1.25
C ARG A 628 28.10 -1.80 0.26
N ARG A 629 28.40 -1.26 -0.93
CA ARG A 629 27.38 -1.01 -1.98
C ARG A 629 26.78 -2.31 -2.53
N ILE A 630 27.61 -3.31 -2.81
CA ILE A 630 27.14 -4.62 -3.32
C ILE A 630 26.37 -5.39 -2.25
N VAL A 631 26.80 -5.34 -0.99
CA VAL A 631 26.04 -5.92 0.11
C VAL A 631 24.67 -5.23 0.23
N ALA A 632 24.63 -3.90 0.25
CA ALA A 632 23.37 -3.16 0.36
C ALA A 632 22.41 -3.53 -0.78
N LEU A 633 22.93 -3.65 -2.02
CA LEU A 633 22.18 -4.16 -3.17
C LEU A 633 21.60 -5.57 -2.89
N CYS A 634 22.39 -6.48 -2.34
CA CYS A 634 21.96 -7.84 -2.07
C CYS A 634 20.97 -7.93 -0.90
N ASP A 635 21.16 -7.15 0.17
CA ASP A 635 20.21 -7.01 1.27
C ASP A 635 18.85 -6.55 0.74
N ASP A 636 18.86 -5.51 -0.09
CA ASP A 636 17.67 -4.93 -0.70
C ASP A 636 16.98 -5.90 -1.68
N VAL A 637 17.74 -6.66 -2.47
CA VAL A 637 17.16 -7.70 -3.36
C VAL A 637 16.58 -8.86 -2.56
N VAL A 638 17.32 -9.41 -1.58
CA VAL A 638 16.87 -10.57 -0.79
C VAL A 638 15.64 -10.22 0.05
N ALA A 639 15.56 -8.99 0.58
CA ALA A 639 14.39 -8.51 1.30
C ALA A 639 13.10 -8.51 0.46
N ARG A 640 13.22 -8.48 -0.88
CA ARG A 640 12.10 -8.47 -1.83
C ARG A 640 11.86 -9.80 -2.55
N LEU A 641 12.82 -10.71 -2.48
CA LEU A 641 12.81 -11.92 -3.29
C LEU A 641 11.89 -12.95 -2.64
N ASP A 642 10.99 -13.57 -3.42
CA ASP A 642 10.18 -14.67 -2.92
C ASP A 642 11.10 -15.88 -2.64
N PRO A 643 11.11 -16.44 -1.42
CA PRO A 643 11.85 -17.67 -1.13
C PRO A 643 11.50 -18.85 -2.05
N LYS A 644 10.34 -18.85 -2.71
CA LYS A 644 9.91 -19.86 -3.71
C LYS A 644 10.58 -19.65 -5.08
N MET A 645 11.86 -19.28 -5.09
CA MET A 645 12.60 -19.10 -6.33
C MET A 645 12.71 -20.40 -7.14
N LYS A 646 12.92 -20.29 -8.46
CA LYS A 646 13.07 -21.45 -9.35
C LYS A 646 14.26 -22.35 -8.95
N TRP A 647 14.08 -23.67 -9.02
CA TRP A 647 15.17 -24.64 -8.89
C TRP A 647 16.03 -24.68 -10.15
N THR A 648 17.01 -23.79 -10.23
CA THR A 648 17.97 -23.70 -11.34
C THR A 648 19.23 -22.94 -10.91
N TRP A 649 20.24 -22.95 -11.79
CA TRP A 649 21.60 -22.49 -11.51
C TRP A 649 21.69 -21.03 -11.05
N GLY A 650 20.91 -20.12 -11.62
CA GLY A 650 21.01 -18.70 -11.29
C GLY A 650 20.67 -18.40 -9.83
N GLN A 651 19.60 -19.00 -9.32
CA GLN A 651 19.19 -18.90 -7.92
C GLN A 651 20.17 -19.62 -6.99
N ALA A 652 20.67 -20.78 -7.43
CA ALA A 652 21.67 -21.54 -6.68
C ALA A 652 22.91 -20.73 -6.36
N LEU A 653 23.43 -20.01 -7.37
CA LEU A 653 24.62 -19.19 -7.23
C LEU A 653 24.40 -18.01 -6.28
N LEU A 654 23.25 -17.35 -6.35
CA LEU A 654 22.92 -16.30 -5.39
C LEU A 654 22.88 -16.87 -3.97
N GLY A 655 22.21 -18.00 -3.76
CA GLY A 655 22.17 -18.65 -2.44
C GLY A 655 23.54 -19.09 -1.94
N HIS A 656 24.41 -19.58 -2.82
CA HIS A 656 25.79 -19.91 -2.48
C HIS A 656 26.57 -18.65 -2.08
N ALA A 657 26.52 -17.58 -2.87
CA ALA A 657 27.19 -16.31 -2.58
C ALA A 657 26.70 -15.67 -1.27
N LEU A 658 25.41 -15.73 -0.97
CA LEU A 658 24.85 -15.27 0.31
C LEU A 658 25.36 -16.11 1.48
N THR A 659 25.48 -17.44 1.30
CA THR A 659 26.07 -18.34 2.31
C THR A 659 27.54 -18.02 2.57
N GLU A 660 28.31 -17.73 1.52
CA GLU A 660 29.71 -17.30 1.62
C GLU A 660 29.82 -15.96 2.36
N LEU A 661 28.95 -14.99 2.04
CA LEU A 661 28.91 -13.69 2.71
C LEU A 661 28.59 -13.85 4.21
N ASP A 662 27.56 -14.63 4.56
CA ASP A 662 27.25 -14.96 5.95
C ASP A 662 28.42 -15.65 6.64
N ARG A 663 29.20 -16.48 5.93
CA ARG A 663 30.34 -17.21 6.50
C ARG A 663 31.48 -16.25 6.81
N TYR A 664 31.79 -15.38 5.85
CA TYR A 664 32.79 -14.33 6.01
C TYR A 664 32.45 -13.37 7.17
N ARG A 665 31.16 -13.02 7.34
CA ARG A 665 30.70 -12.13 8.41
C ARG A 665 30.52 -12.80 9.77
N GLY A 666 30.49 -14.14 9.82
CA GLY A 666 30.07 -14.87 11.02
C GLY A 666 28.60 -14.61 11.38
N THR A 667 27.74 -14.41 10.38
CA THR A 667 26.30 -14.13 10.55
C THR A 667 25.44 -15.26 9.98
N ASP A 668 24.14 -15.20 10.29
CA ASP A 668 23.09 -16.06 9.71
C ASP A 668 21.96 -15.21 9.10
N GLN A 669 22.30 -14.04 8.54
CA GLN A 669 21.33 -13.07 8.06
C GLN A 669 20.44 -13.64 6.95
N TYR A 670 21.02 -14.42 6.03
CA TYR A 670 20.29 -14.99 4.89
C TYR A 670 19.84 -16.43 5.12
N THR A 671 20.32 -17.08 6.19
CA THR A 671 19.94 -18.45 6.57
C THR A 671 18.42 -18.64 6.63
N PRO A 672 17.59 -17.75 7.24
CA PRO A 672 16.13 -17.90 7.23
C PRO A 672 15.52 -17.89 5.83
N PHE A 673 16.00 -17.02 4.94
CA PHE A 673 15.53 -16.92 3.56
C PHE A 673 15.83 -18.21 2.78
N LEU A 674 17.08 -18.68 2.84
CA LEU A 674 17.52 -19.90 2.16
C LEU A 674 16.89 -21.17 2.75
N THR A 675 16.63 -21.20 4.05
CA THR A 675 15.89 -22.29 4.70
C THR A 675 14.47 -22.41 4.16
N ARG A 676 13.77 -21.28 3.93
CA ARG A 676 12.43 -21.28 3.31
C ARG A 676 12.47 -21.78 1.86
N TYR A 677 13.49 -21.40 1.10
CA TYR A 677 13.73 -21.94 -0.24
C TYR A 677 13.88 -23.47 -0.21
N CYS A 678 14.70 -24.01 0.70
CA CYS A 678 14.88 -25.45 0.84
C CYS A 678 13.59 -26.18 1.25
N ARG A 679 12.83 -25.62 2.19
CA ARG A 679 11.54 -26.20 2.62
C ARG A 679 10.52 -26.28 1.48
N TYR A 680 10.41 -25.22 0.68
CA TYR A 680 9.51 -25.20 -0.47
C TYR A 680 9.82 -26.34 -1.45
N TRP A 681 11.10 -26.52 -1.82
CA TRP A 681 11.51 -27.57 -2.76
C TRP A 681 11.55 -28.98 -2.16
N LEU A 682 11.56 -29.10 -0.83
CA LEU A 682 11.34 -30.38 -0.16
C LEU A 682 9.89 -30.86 -0.39
N GLU A 683 8.92 -29.96 -0.32
CA GLU A 683 7.50 -30.22 -0.61
C GLU A 683 7.22 -30.34 -2.12
N HIS A 684 8.04 -29.72 -2.96
CA HIS A 684 7.85 -29.64 -4.42
C HIS A 684 9.04 -30.26 -5.17
N SER A 685 9.40 -31.50 -4.84
CA SER A 685 10.64 -32.14 -5.30
C SER A 685 10.96 -31.88 -6.79
N PRO A 686 12.14 -31.31 -7.10
CA PRO A 686 12.51 -30.92 -8.45
C PRO A 686 12.90 -32.15 -9.29
N LYS A 687 12.70 -32.05 -10.61
CA LYS A 687 13.21 -33.06 -11.54
C LYS A 687 14.66 -32.76 -11.89
N LEU A 688 15.59 -33.64 -11.54
CA LEU A 688 17.03 -33.49 -11.84
C LEU A 688 17.40 -34.23 -13.13
N ASP A 689 17.29 -33.55 -14.27
CA ASP A 689 17.49 -34.15 -15.59
C ASP A 689 18.58 -33.47 -16.45
N TYR A 690 19.18 -32.37 -16.00
CA TYR A 690 20.32 -31.72 -16.67
C TYR A 690 21.17 -30.87 -15.70
N ALA A 691 22.33 -30.40 -16.15
CA ALA A 691 23.40 -29.84 -15.32
C ALA A 691 22.96 -28.66 -14.43
N ASP A 692 22.20 -27.70 -14.95
CA ASP A 692 21.82 -26.50 -14.20
C ASP A 692 20.93 -26.78 -12.98
N ARG A 693 20.26 -27.93 -12.95
CA ARG A 693 19.42 -28.34 -11.82
C ARG A 693 20.22 -28.99 -10.70
N ILE A 694 21.53 -29.18 -10.87
CA ILE A 694 22.43 -29.73 -9.85
C ILE A 694 22.94 -28.62 -8.92
N ALA A 695 23.20 -27.43 -9.47
CA ALA A 695 23.69 -26.28 -8.73
C ALA A 695 22.96 -25.98 -7.42
N PRO A 696 21.60 -26.05 -7.34
CA PRO A 696 20.88 -25.71 -6.11
C PRO A 696 21.22 -26.59 -4.91
N ALA A 697 21.90 -27.72 -5.12
CA ALA A 697 22.44 -28.53 -4.05
C ALA A 697 23.50 -27.81 -3.20
N LEU A 698 24.14 -26.76 -3.75
CA LEU A 698 24.98 -25.83 -2.96
C LEU A 698 24.19 -25.18 -1.82
N ILE A 699 22.92 -24.83 -2.06
CA ILE A 699 22.06 -24.21 -1.04
C ILE A 699 21.61 -25.27 -0.03
N THR A 700 21.11 -26.41 -0.50
CA THR A 700 20.61 -27.44 0.43
C THR A 700 21.71 -27.97 1.32
N TYR A 701 22.90 -28.24 0.79
CA TYR A 701 24.05 -28.67 1.58
C TYR A 701 24.50 -27.60 2.59
N ALA A 702 24.58 -26.34 2.17
CA ALA A 702 24.89 -25.23 3.07
C ALA A 702 23.88 -25.10 4.22
N MET A 703 22.59 -25.24 3.92
CA MET A 703 21.53 -25.14 4.93
C MET A 703 21.53 -26.35 5.88
N GLU A 704 21.87 -27.55 5.42
CA GLU A 704 22.08 -28.71 6.31
C GLU A 704 23.15 -28.42 7.34
N LYS A 705 24.28 -27.85 6.90
CA LYS A 705 25.41 -27.51 7.78
C LYS A 705 25.06 -26.40 8.76
N ARG A 706 24.47 -25.31 8.28
CA ARG A 706 24.16 -24.13 9.12
C ARG A 706 23.04 -24.40 10.12
N THR A 707 22.00 -25.11 9.71
CA THR A 707 20.84 -25.36 10.59
C THR A 707 21.02 -26.61 11.47
N GLY A 708 22.01 -27.46 11.17
CA GLY A 708 22.16 -28.79 11.79
C GLY A 708 21.06 -29.79 11.41
N SER A 709 20.11 -29.40 10.56
CA SER A 709 18.98 -30.24 10.16
C SER A 709 19.32 -31.09 8.95
N LYS A 710 19.14 -32.41 9.07
CA LYS A 710 19.26 -33.35 7.93
C LYS A 710 18.03 -33.37 7.01
N ALA A 711 17.04 -32.48 7.24
CA ALA A 711 15.80 -32.46 6.46
C ALA A 711 16.01 -32.22 4.96
N PHE A 712 17.09 -31.52 4.57
CA PHE A 712 17.36 -31.20 3.16
C PHE A 712 18.30 -32.19 2.47
N ALA A 713 18.86 -33.15 3.22
CA ALA A 713 19.76 -34.18 2.71
C ALA A 713 19.21 -34.94 1.48
N PRO A 714 17.90 -35.30 1.39
CA PRO A 714 17.39 -35.98 0.21
C PRO A 714 17.59 -35.21 -1.10
N LEU A 715 17.47 -33.88 -1.08
CA LEU A 715 17.67 -33.03 -2.26
C LEU A 715 19.15 -32.97 -2.66
N THR A 716 20.04 -32.81 -1.68
CA THR A 716 21.50 -32.84 -1.90
C THR A 716 21.95 -34.19 -2.45
N GLN A 717 21.46 -35.29 -1.90
CA GLN A 717 21.80 -36.65 -2.36
C GLN A 717 21.27 -36.94 -3.75
N ALA A 718 20.08 -36.42 -4.12
CA ALA A 718 19.57 -36.56 -5.48
C ALA A 718 20.47 -35.89 -6.52
N ALA A 719 21.03 -34.71 -6.20
CA ALA A 719 21.99 -34.02 -7.06
C ALA A 719 23.32 -34.78 -7.19
N LEU A 720 23.86 -35.29 -6.08
CA LEU A 720 25.07 -36.13 -6.09
C LEU A 720 24.87 -37.44 -6.85
N HIS A 721 23.68 -38.04 -6.75
CA HIS A 721 23.32 -39.22 -7.53
C HIS A 721 23.42 -38.93 -9.03
N TYR A 722 22.89 -37.79 -9.49
CA TYR A 722 23.02 -37.37 -10.88
C TYR A 722 24.49 -37.19 -11.30
N VAL A 723 25.30 -36.50 -10.50
CA VAL A 723 26.75 -36.31 -10.76
C VAL A 723 27.46 -37.65 -10.95
N ARG A 724 27.19 -38.63 -10.08
CA ARG A 724 27.84 -39.94 -10.11
C ARG A 724 27.39 -40.84 -11.26
N HIS A 725 26.11 -40.80 -11.65
CA HIS A 725 25.53 -41.84 -12.50
C HIS A 725 25.11 -41.36 -13.90
N GLU A 726 25.06 -40.05 -14.17
CA GLU A 726 24.66 -39.59 -15.49
C GLU A 726 25.70 -40.00 -16.56
N PRO A 727 25.30 -40.51 -17.74
CA PRO A 727 26.22 -40.97 -18.76
C PRO A 727 27.26 -39.92 -19.15
N ARG A 728 28.52 -40.35 -19.23
CA ARG A 728 29.64 -39.52 -19.69
C ARG A 728 29.56 -39.34 -21.20
N LEU A 729 29.74 -38.11 -21.66
CA LEU A 729 29.67 -37.72 -23.06
C LEU A 729 31.06 -37.69 -23.72
N LEU A 730 32.03 -37.04 -23.07
CA LEU A 730 33.41 -36.93 -23.55
C LEU A 730 34.34 -37.19 -22.38
N GLU A 731 35.07 -38.31 -22.47
CA GLU A 731 35.85 -38.83 -21.34
C GLU A 731 34.97 -38.96 -20.11
N ASP A 732 35.11 -38.07 -19.14
CA ASP A 732 34.33 -38.06 -17.91
C ASP A 732 33.46 -36.79 -17.75
N ALA A 733 33.38 -35.97 -18.79
CA ALA A 733 32.47 -34.84 -18.84
C ALA A 733 31.04 -35.28 -19.19
N VAL A 734 30.05 -34.69 -18.54
CA VAL A 734 28.62 -35.00 -18.71
C VAL A 734 27.99 -34.06 -19.75
N ASN A 735 26.98 -34.55 -20.48
CA ASN A 735 26.19 -33.70 -21.38
C ASN A 735 25.50 -32.57 -20.60
N HIS A 736 25.77 -31.31 -20.94
CA HIS A 736 25.26 -30.16 -20.18
C HIS A 736 23.72 -30.12 -20.14
N LEU A 737 23.07 -30.38 -21.28
CA LEU A 737 21.61 -30.42 -21.40
C LEU A 737 20.98 -31.76 -20.94
N GLY A 738 21.79 -32.72 -20.49
CA GLY A 738 21.34 -34.02 -19.97
C GLY A 738 20.22 -34.64 -20.80
N ARG A 739 19.07 -34.84 -20.15
CA ARG A 739 17.80 -35.34 -20.69
C ARG A 739 16.70 -34.27 -20.65
N GLY A 740 17.08 -33.00 -20.55
CA GLY A 740 16.15 -31.87 -20.58
C GLY A 740 15.45 -31.73 -21.93
N LEU A 741 14.38 -30.93 -22.00
CA LEU A 741 13.59 -30.75 -23.24
C LEU A 741 14.44 -30.21 -24.38
N GLU A 742 15.39 -29.32 -24.09
CA GLU A 742 16.30 -28.69 -25.05
C GLU A 742 17.26 -29.71 -25.70
N SER A 743 17.54 -30.83 -25.01
CA SER A 743 18.39 -31.91 -25.53
C SER A 743 17.81 -32.59 -26.79
N HIS A 744 16.51 -32.43 -27.06
CA HIS A 744 15.85 -33.00 -28.24
C HIS A 744 16.20 -32.27 -29.54
N TRP A 745 16.62 -31.00 -29.46
CA TRP A 745 16.85 -30.15 -30.63
C TRP A 745 18.26 -29.57 -30.67
N TYR A 746 19.00 -29.58 -29.55
CA TYR A 746 20.37 -29.09 -29.47
C TYR A 746 21.39 -30.24 -29.38
N PRO A 747 22.52 -30.18 -30.12
CA PRO A 747 23.52 -31.26 -30.10
C PRO A 747 24.08 -31.55 -28.70
N ALA A 748 24.28 -32.84 -28.39
CA ALA A 748 24.96 -33.27 -27.18
C ALA A 748 26.34 -32.59 -27.07
N SER A 749 26.56 -31.88 -25.95
CA SER A 749 27.68 -30.96 -25.81
C SER A 749 28.08 -30.72 -24.35
N ILE A 750 29.34 -30.33 -24.15
CA ILE A 750 29.87 -29.83 -22.87
C ILE A 750 30.04 -28.31 -22.96
N TRP A 751 29.72 -27.59 -21.88
CA TRP A 751 29.65 -26.13 -21.86
C TRP A 751 30.51 -25.59 -20.71
N VAL A 752 31.17 -24.44 -20.89
CA VAL A 752 32.06 -23.85 -19.87
C VAL A 752 31.40 -23.69 -18.49
N ASP A 753 30.10 -23.43 -18.47
CA ASP A 753 29.25 -23.25 -17.29
C ASP A 753 29.20 -24.49 -16.38
N SER A 754 29.41 -25.68 -16.95
CA SER A 754 29.32 -26.97 -16.26
C SER A 754 30.36 -27.16 -15.16
N LEU A 755 31.46 -26.40 -15.14
CA LEU A 755 32.48 -26.51 -14.08
C LEU A 755 31.90 -26.22 -12.69
N MET A 756 30.94 -25.31 -12.59
CA MET A 756 30.26 -25.03 -11.33
C MET A 756 29.51 -26.27 -10.79
N MET A 757 28.90 -27.04 -11.70
CA MET A 757 27.97 -28.12 -11.34
C MET A 757 28.67 -29.45 -11.12
N PHE A 758 29.73 -29.72 -11.87
CA PHE A 758 30.46 -30.98 -11.85
C PHE A 758 31.84 -30.88 -11.21
N SER A 759 32.31 -29.68 -10.85
CA SER A 759 33.59 -29.50 -10.17
C SER A 759 33.47 -28.71 -8.86
N VAL A 760 32.92 -27.49 -8.88
CA VAL A 760 32.83 -26.66 -7.65
C VAL A 760 31.96 -27.32 -6.58
N PHE A 761 30.70 -27.64 -6.87
CA PHE A 761 29.82 -28.28 -5.89
C PHE A 761 30.33 -29.66 -5.40
N PRO A 762 30.71 -30.60 -6.29
CA PRO A 762 31.19 -31.91 -5.85
C PRO A 762 32.51 -31.85 -5.08
N SER A 763 33.46 -30.98 -5.44
CA SER A 763 34.71 -30.83 -4.68
C SER A 763 34.47 -30.27 -3.27
N LEU A 764 33.57 -29.30 -3.12
CA LEU A 764 33.17 -28.76 -1.82
C LEU A 764 32.59 -29.86 -0.92
N TYR A 765 31.62 -30.60 -1.45
CA TYR A 765 31.00 -31.70 -0.71
C TYR A 765 32.01 -32.81 -0.38
N ALA A 766 32.83 -33.21 -1.35
CA ALA A 766 33.78 -34.31 -1.22
C ALA A 766 34.85 -34.02 -0.16
N ARG A 767 35.39 -32.80 -0.14
CA ARG A 767 36.36 -32.37 0.89
C ARG A 767 35.75 -32.46 2.29
N GLU A 768 34.51 -32.00 2.46
CA GLU A 768 33.87 -31.97 3.77
C GLU A 768 33.33 -33.33 4.24
N GLN A 769 33.25 -34.33 3.37
CA GLN A 769 32.74 -35.67 3.68
C GLN A 769 33.80 -36.78 3.49
N ASP A 770 35.06 -36.40 3.26
CA ASP A 770 36.18 -37.33 3.02
C ASP A 770 35.86 -38.37 1.92
N ASP A 771 35.37 -37.89 0.77
CA ASP A 771 34.96 -38.71 -0.39
C ASP A 771 35.99 -38.61 -1.53
N PRO A 772 37.07 -39.41 -1.52
CA PRO A 772 38.19 -39.25 -2.46
C PRO A 772 37.80 -39.49 -3.92
N GLU A 773 36.87 -40.42 -4.19
CA GLU A 773 36.41 -40.71 -5.56
C GLU A 773 35.69 -39.51 -6.17
N LEU A 774 34.82 -38.85 -5.40
CA LEU A 774 34.12 -37.65 -5.86
C LEU A 774 35.07 -36.45 -5.98
N LEU A 775 36.07 -36.36 -5.10
CA LEU A 775 37.10 -35.33 -5.17
C LEU A 775 37.94 -35.48 -6.44
N ASP A 776 38.41 -36.69 -6.75
CA ASP A 776 39.16 -37.01 -7.98
C ASP A 776 38.31 -36.73 -9.24
N PHE A 777 37.02 -37.09 -9.20
CA PHE A 777 36.07 -36.79 -10.27
C PHE A 777 35.96 -35.28 -10.52
N ALA A 778 35.83 -34.49 -9.45
CA ALA A 778 35.69 -33.05 -9.54
C ALA A 778 36.99 -32.39 -10.04
N ALA A 779 38.15 -32.85 -9.53
CA ALA A 779 39.46 -32.28 -9.80
C ALA A 779 39.93 -32.46 -11.25
N ARG A 780 39.51 -33.53 -11.95
CA ARG A 780 39.87 -33.74 -13.35
C ARG A 780 39.04 -32.94 -14.36
N GLN A 781 37.89 -32.40 -13.97
CA GLN A 781 37.00 -31.67 -14.89
C GLN A 781 37.69 -30.46 -15.55
N PRO A 782 38.42 -29.57 -14.84
CA PRO A 782 39.11 -28.45 -15.47
C PRO A 782 40.02 -28.84 -16.63
N ALA A 783 40.83 -29.90 -16.47
CA ALA A 783 41.75 -30.36 -17.51
C ALA A 783 41.00 -30.92 -18.74
N ILE A 784 39.92 -31.66 -18.51
CA ILE A 784 39.04 -32.17 -19.58
C ILE A 784 38.43 -30.99 -20.34
N TYR A 785 37.82 -30.04 -19.64
CA TYR A 785 37.15 -28.90 -20.26
C TYR A 785 38.16 -28.02 -21.01
N ALA A 786 39.36 -27.76 -20.45
CA ALA A 786 40.40 -26.99 -21.11
C ALA A 786 40.82 -27.60 -22.45
N ARG A 787 40.95 -28.94 -22.51
CA ARG A 787 41.33 -29.66 -23.72
C ARG A 787 40.36 -29.42 -24.89
N TYR A 788 39.06 -29.27 -24.60
CA TYR A 788 38.03 -29.13 -25.63
C TYR A 788 37.56 -27.69 -25.85
N LEU A 789 37.67 -26.82 -24.85
CA LEU A 789 37.04 -25.49 -24.85
C LEU A 789 38.04 -24.34 -24.77
N GLN A 790 39.25 -24.54 -24.24
CA GLN A 790 40.27 -23.49 -24.20
C GLN A 790 41.04 -23.45 -25.51
N ASP A 791 41.12 -22.28 -26.12
CA ASP A 791 41.85 -22.07 -27.36
C ASP A 791 43.38 -21.91 -27.14
N ALA A 792 44.11 -21.73 -28.24
CA ALA A 792 45.55 -21.49 -28.20
C ALA A 792 45.91 -20.18 -27.48
N GLY A 793 45.06 -19.16 -27.57
CA GLY A 793 45.22 -17.86 -26.91
C GLY A 793 44.90 -17.87 -25.41
N GLY A 794 44.25 -18.93 -24.91
CA GLY A 794 43.85 -19.08 -23.51
C GLY A 794 42.42 -18.66 -23.20
N LEU A 795 41.66 -18.17 -24.18
CA LEU A 795 40.24 -17.87 -24.05
C LEU A 795 39.39 -19.12 -24.29
N TRP A 796 38.18 -19.12 -23.76
CA TRP A 796 37.30 -20.27 -23.75
C TRP A 796 36.10 -20.09 -24.66
N VAL A 797 35.92 -21.00 -25.61
CA VAL A 797 34.69 -21.11 -26.40
C VAL A 797 33.56 -21.63 -25.52
N HIS A 798 32.32 -21.22 -25.81
CA HIS A 798 31.17 -21.52 -24.94
C HIS A 798 30.89 -23.02 -24.79
N SER A 799 30.88 -23.76 -25.90
CA SER A 799 30.53 -25.19 -25.90
C SER A 799 31.36 -26.01 -26.88
N TYR A 800 31.33 -27.33 -26.73
CA TYR A 800 31.93 -28.28 -27.65
C TYR A 800 30.91 -29.36 -28.03
N TRP A 801 30.63 -29.48 -29.33
CA TRP A 801 29.66 -30.44 -29.85
C TRP A 801 30.32 -31.80 -30.04
N ALA A 802 29.97 -32.77 -29.20
CA ALA A 802 30.65 -34.06 -29.13
C ALA A 802 30.59 -34.84 -30.46
N LYS A 803 29.39 -34.94 -31.06
CA LYS A 803 29.19 -35.65 -32.34
C LYS A 803 29.89 -34.97 -33.52
N ALA A 804 29.88 -33.63 -33.55
CA ALA A 804 30.51 -32.85 -34.60
C ALA A 804 32.02 -32.65 -34.39
N ARG A 805 32.55 -33.05 -33.22
CA ARG A 805 33.95 -32.95 -32.80
C ARG A 805 34.53 -31.55 -33.05
N ARG A 806 33.79 -30.52 -32.65
CA ARG A 806 34.20 -29.13 -32.86
C ARG A 806 33.73 -28.20 -31.74
N PRO A 807 34.49 -27.13 -31.46
CA PRO A 807 34.02 -26.04 -30.61
C PRO A 807 32.83 -25.32 -31.27
N HIS A 808 31.98 -24.73 -30.44
CA HIS A 808 30.85 -23.92 -30.85
C HIS A 808 30.58 -22.80 -29.82
N PRO A 809 30.57 -21.52 -30.21
CA PRO A 809 30.79 -20.97 -31.56
C PRO A 809 32.18 -21.28 -32.12
N ASN A 810 32.28 -21.44 -33.44
CA ASN A 810 33.56 -21.62 -34.14
C ASN A 810 33.98 -20.39 -34.97
N ASP A 811 33.34 -19.25 -34.76
CA ASP A 811 33.57 -17.98 -35.47
C ASP A 811 34.53 -17.02 -34.72
N GLY A 812 35.28 -17.57 -33.75
CA GLY A 812 36.24 -16.83 -32.93
C GLY A 812 35.59 -15.87 -31.93
N SER A 813 34.32 -16.05 -31.58
CA SER A 813 33.65 -15.28 -30.52
C SER A 813 33.81 -15.97 -29.16
N PHE A 814 34.35 -15.23 -28.19
CA PHE A 814 34.50 -15.69 -26.79
C PHE A 814 33.50 -14.97 -25.90
N TRP A 815 32.54 -15.72 -25.37
CA TRP A 815 31.47 -15.18 -24.53
C TRP A 815 32.01 -14.82 -23.14
N GLY A 816 31.75 -13.59 -22.72
CA GLY A 816 32.36 -12.99 -21.54
C GLY A 816 31.99 -13.69 -20.24
N ARG A 817 30.69 -13.93 -20.01
CA ARG A 817 30.25 -14.62 -18.80
C ARG A 817 30.77 -16.06 -18.74
N GLY A 818 30.86 -16.75 -19.87
CA GLY A 818 31.45 -18.09 -19.94
C GLY A 818 32.92 -18.13 -19.52
N ASN A 819 33.72 -17.15 -19.97
CA ASN A 819 35.12 -17.01 -19.53
C ASN A 819 35.22 -16.58 -18.06
N GLY A 820 34.32 -15.71 -17.62
CA GLY A 820 34.16 -15.34 -16.21
C GLY A 820 33.90 -16.56 -15.32
N TRP A 821 32.99 -17.46 -15.71
CA TRP A 821 32.71 -18.68 -14.94
C TRP A 821 33.96 -19.52 -14.72
N VAL A 822 34.73 -19.74 -15.77
CA VAL A 822 36.00 -20.49 -15.66
C VAL A 822 36.93 -19.76 -14.69
N LEU A 823 37.15 -18.47 -14.88
CA LEU A 823 38.11 -17.71 -14.07
C LEU A 823 37.71 -17.66 -12.58
N THR A 824 36.42 -17.60 -12.26
CA THR A 824 35.93 -17.65 -10.88
C THR A 824 35.97 -19.07 -10.29
N SER A 825 35.64 -20.11 -11.07
CA SER A 825 35.51 -21.49 -10.56
C SER A 825 36.85 -22.17 -10.30
N LEU A 826 37.88 -21.92 -11.11
CA LEU A 826 39.19 -22.59 -10.94
C LEU A 826 39.81 -22.38 -9.54
N PRO A 827 39.92 -21.16 -8.99
CA PRO A 827 40.45 -20.98 -7.64
C PRO A 827 39.54 -21.60 -6.56
N MET A 828 38.21 -21.59 -6.72
CA MET A 828 37.30 -22.28 -5.80
C MET A 828 37.56 -23.80 -5.76
N ILE A 829 37.80 -24.41 -6.93
CA ILE A 829 38.13 -25.84 -7.03
C ILE A 829 39.47 -26.10 -6.36
N MET A 830 40.48 -25.25 -6.58
CA MET A 830 41.80 -25.39 -5.98
C MET A 830 41.78 -25.33 -4.45
N GLU A 831 40.98 -24.45 -3.85
CA GLU A 831 40.76 -24.41 -2.39
C GLU A 831 40.08 -25.69 -1.86
N ASN A 832 39.20 -26.30 -2.66
CA ASN A 832 38.49 -27.51 -2.25
C ASN A 832 39.36 -28.77 -2.36
N ILE A 833 40.19 -28.90 -3.39
CA ILE A 833 41.04 -30.11 -3.57
C ILE A 833 42.32 -30.07 -2.73
N GLY A 834 42.83 -28.88 -2.39
CA GLY A 834 44.07 -28.70 -1.65
C GLY A 834 45.35 -28.83 -2.49
N ALA A 835 46.44 -28.25 -2.00
CA ALA A 835 47.71 -28.12 -2.72
C ALA A 835 48.43 -29.45 -3.02
N GLU A 836 48.16 -30.49 -2.22
CA GLU A 836 48.76 -31.83 -2.36
C GLU A 836 48.08 -32.67 -3.44
N HIS A 837 46.94 -32.22 -3.99
CA HIS A 837 46.20 -32.99 -4.98
C HIS A 837 46.95 -33.03 -6.33
N PRO A 838 47.07 -34.19 -7.02
CA PRO A 838 47.85 -34.30 -8.25
C PRO A 838 47.43 -33.36 -9.39
N GLU A 839 46.15 -33.00 -9.47
CA GLU A 839 45.61 -32.05 -10.47
C GLU A 839 45.86 -30.57 -10.13
N TYR A 840 46.29 -30.22 -8.91
CA TYR A 840 46.47 -28.84 -8.47
C TYR A 840 47.39 -28.01 -9.40
N PRO A 841 48.57 -28.52 -9.83
CA PRO A 841 49.44 -27.78 -10.76
C PRO A 841 48.79 -27.53 -12.11
N THR A 842 48.12 -28.55 -12.68
CA THR A 842 47.42 -28.47 -13.97
C THR A 842 46.33 -27.40 -13.95
N ILE A 843 45.52 -27.37 -12.89
CA ILE A 843 44.45 -26.38 -12.72
C ILE A 843 45.06 -24.98 -12.58
N GLY A 844 46.15 -24.84 -11.82
CA GLY A 844 46.88 -23.57 -11.68
C GLY A 844 47.41 -23.02 -13.00
N ASP A 845 47.95 -23.87 -13.88
CA ASP A 845 48.42 -23.46 -15.21
C ASP A 845 47.28 -23.01 -16.11
N ILE A 846 46.16 -23.75 -16.10
CA ILE A 846 44.94 -23.38 -16.84
C ILE A 846 44.42 -22.03 -16.36
N PHE A 847 44.40 -21.80 -15.05
CA PHE A 847 43.95 -20.56 -14.43
C PHE A 847 44.83 -19.37 -14.83
N ARG A 848 46.16 -19.49 -14.68
CA ARG A 848 47.12 -18.44 -15.07
C ARG A 848 47.00 -18.09 -16.56
N LYS A 849 46.87 -19.09 -17.43
CA LYS A 849 46.69 -18.87 -18.87
C LYS A 849 45.38 -18.15 -19.17
N THR A 850 44.29 -18.51 -18.49
CA THR A 850 42.98 -17.86 -18.66
C THR A 850 43.01 -16.40 -18.17
N ALA A 851 43.61 -16.15 -17.00
CA ALA A 851 43.77 -14.81 -16.44
C ALA A 851 44.56 -13.89 -17.39
N ALA A 852 45.69 -14.37 -17.91
CA ALA A 852 46.50 -13.62 -18.87
C ALA A 852 45.75 -13.32 -20.17
N ALA A 853 44.88 -14.24 -20.62
CA ALA A 853 44.15 -14.10 -21.88
C ALA A 853 43.00 -13.08 -21.82
N VAL A 854 42.37 -12.88 -20.66
CA VAL A 854 41.26 -11.92 -20.51
C VAL A 854 41.72 -10.48 -20.36
N LEU A 855 42.88 -10.23 -19.72
CA LEU A 855 43.34 -8.88 -19.36
C LEU A 855 43.45 -7.88 -20.53
N PRO A 856 43.96 -8.24 -21.73
CA PRO A 856 44.09 -7.30 -22.84
C PRO A 856 42.76 -6.69 -23.33
N TRP A 857 41.63 -7.24 -22.87
CA TRP A 857 40.29 -6.87 -23.30
C TRP A 857 39.51 -6.05 -22.25
N GLN A 858 40.16 -5.62 -21.18
CA GLN A 858 39.54 -4.73 -20.19
C GLN A 858 39.29 -3.35 -20.82
N ASN A 859 38.06 -2.86 -20.71
CA ASN A 859 37.68 -1.53 -21.16
C ASN A 859 38.34 -0.43 -20.31
N SER A 860 38.33 0.82 -20.80
CA SER A 860 38.89 1.96 -20.07
C SER A 860 38.22 2.20 -18.71
N ASP A 861 36.91 1.94 -18.62
CA ASP A 861 36.12 2.03 -17.38
C ASP A 861 36.30 0.81 -16.45
N GLY A 862 37.19 -0.13 -16.78
CA GLY A 862 37.44 -1.34 -15.99
C GLY A 862 36.53 -2.52 -16.34
N SER A 863 35.46 -2.31 -17.13
CA SER A 863 34.49 -3.35 -17.47
C SER A 863 34.95 -4.29 -18.58
N PHE A 864 34.20 -5.38 -18.80
CA PHE A 864 34.35 -6.29 -19.94
C PHE A 864 33.07 -6.38 -20.77
N ASN A 865 33.22 -6.72 -22.05
CA ASN A 865 32.10 -6.83 -22.99
C ASN A 865 31.55 -8.27 -23.07
N THR A 866 30.28 -8.41 -23.49
CA THR A 866 29.61 -9.73 -23.63
C THR A 866 30.33 -10.68 -24.59
N ILE A 867 31.00 -10.15 -25.61
CA ILE A 867 32.00 -10.87 -26.39
C ILE A 867 33.32 -10.19 -26.11
N ILE A 868 34.18 -10.82 -25.32
CA ILE A 868 35.38 -10.20 -24.76
C ILE A 868 36.28 -9.64 -25.86
N ASN A 869 36.49 -10.42 -26.93
CA ASN A 869 37.44 -10.08 -27.99
C ASN A 869 36.86 -9.30 -29.17
N LYS A 870 35.61 -8.80 -29.08
CA LYS A 870 34.94 -8.09 -30.18
C LYS A 870 34.10 -6.93 -29.65
N LYS A 871 33.94 -5.87 -30.46
CA LYS A 871 33.03 -4.76 -30.13
C LYS A 871 31.61 -5.28 -29.89
N SER A 872 31.15 -5.14 -28.65
CA SER A 872 29.84 -5.58 -28.15
C SER A 872 29.48 -4.74 -26.92
N TYR A 873 28.34 -5.00 -26.29
CA TYR A 873 27.91 -4.23 -25.12
C TYR A 873 28.69 -4.63 -23.85
N ARG A 874 28.86 -3.68 -22.95
CA ARG A 874 29.35 -3.86 -21.58
C ARG A 874 28.45 -4.81 -20.80
N GLU A 875 29.02 -5.81 -20.13
CA GLU A 875 28.26 -6.86 -19.46
C GLU A 875 28.76 -7.06 -18.02
N LEU A 876 27.89 -6.76 -17.06
CA LEU A 876 28.32 -6.62 -15.67
C LEU A 876 28.45 -7.94 -14.92
N SER A 877 27.77 -9.02 -15.35
CA SER A 877 28.00 -10.33 -14.72
C SER A 877 29.36 -10.93 -15.12
N ALA A 878 29.78 -10.80 -16.37
CA ALA A 878 31.11 -11.18 -16.84
C ALA A 878 32.17 -10.35 -16.14
N THR A 879 31.97 -9.03 -16.06
CA THR A 879 32.88 -8.12 -15.36
C THR A 879 33.04 -8.53 -13.89
N ALA A 880 31.94 -8.79 -13.19
CA ALA A 880 31.97 -9.20 -11.79
C ALA A 880 32.63 -10.58 -11.58
N LEU A 881 32.39 -11.56 -12.46
CA LEU A 881 33.06 -12.87 -12.38
C LEU A 881 34.57 -12.77 -12.63
N ILE A 882 34.98 -11.94 -13.60
CA ILE A 882 36.39 -11.70 -13.87
C ILE A 882 37.05 -11.03 -12.66
N ALA A 883 36.40 -10.00 -12.08
CA ALA A 883 36.86 -9.37 -10.85
C ALA A 883 37.03 -10.41 -9.72
N ALA A 884 36.02 -11.24 -9.48
CA ALA A 884 36.05 -12.29 -8.47
C ALA A 884 37.23 -13.25 -8.68
N GLY A 885 37.43 -13.75 -9.91
CA GLY A 885 38.51 -14.69 -10.22
C GLY A 885 39.91 -14.08 -10.07
N LEU A 886 40.10 -12.84 -10.51
CA LEU A 886 41.38 -12.14 -10.39
C LEU A 886 41.74 -11.86 -8.91
N LEU A 887 40.80 -11.31 -8.15
CA LEU A 887 41.00 -11.01 -6.73
C LEU A 887 41.25 -12.30 -5.92
N HIS A 888 40.47 -13.34 -6.18
CA HIS A 888 40.67 -14.65 -5.55
C HIS A 888 42.05 -15.24 -5.89
N GLY A 889 42.47 -15.16 -7.16
CA GLY A 889 43.77 -15.64 -7.60
C GLY A 889 44.96 -14.91 -6.95
N VAL A 890 44.84 -13.59 -6.74
CA VAL A 890 45.86 -12.81 -6.01
C VAL A 890 45.90 -13.25 -4.54
N ARG A 891 44.74 -13.37 -3.87
CA ARG A 891 44.66 -13.79 -2.46
C ARG A 891 45.32 -15.14 -2.22
N LEU A 892 45.11 -16.10 -3.12
CA LEU A 892 45.71 -17.44 -3.03
C LEU A 892 47.19 -17.50 -3.47
N GLY A 893 47.78 -16.40 -3.91
CA GLY A 893 49.14 -16.38 -4.46
C GLY A 893 49.28 -17.11 -5.81
N LEU A 894 48.18 -17.36 -6.51
CA LEU A 894 48.16 -18.02 -7.82
C LEU A 894 48.47 -17.04 -8.97
N LEU A 895 48.17 -15.75 -8.76
CA LEU A 895 48.47 -14.64 -9.66
C LEU A 895 49.44 -13.66 -9.01
N ALA A 896 50.25 -12.99 -9.84
CA ALA A 896 51.14 -11.94 -9.36
C ALA A 896 50.35 -10.71 -8.85
N PRO A 897 50.92 -9.89 -7.93
CA PRO A 897 50.26 -8.68 -7.43
C PRO A 897 49.81 -7.70 -8.53
N SER A 898 50.43 -7.73 -9.71
CA SER A 898 50.03 -6.92 -10.87
C SER A 898 48.59 -7.19 -11.36
N TYR A 899 47.98 -8.31 -10.98
CA TYR A 899 46.58 -8.64 -11.30
C TYR A 899 45.57 -8.02 -10.33
N LEU A 900 46.03 -7.43 -9.21
CA LEU A 900 45.17 -6.79 -8.23
C LEU A 900 44.46 -5.57 -8.81
N GLU A 901 45.20 -4.66 -9.45
CA GLU A 901 44.65 -3.42 -10.00
C GLU A 901 43.57 -3.68 -11.08
N PRO A 902 43.77 -4.58 -12.07
CA PRO A 902 42.71 -4.93 -13.01
C PRO A 902 41.47 -5.53 -12.33
N GLY A 903 41.66 -6.34 -11.29
CA GLY A 903 40.56 -6.90 -10.49
C GLY A 903 39.76 -5.83 -9.75
N LEU A 904 40.44 -4.86 -9.14
CA LEU A 904 39.82 -3.72 -8.44
C LEU A 904 39.04 -2.83 -9.41
N ARG A 905 39.63 -2.48 -10.56
CA ARG A 905 38.94 -1.68 -11.59
C ARG A 905 37.68 -2.35 -12.12
N ALA A 906 37.69 -3.68 -12.28
CA ALA A 906 36.50 -4.42 -12.68
C ALA A 906 35.43 -4.42 -11.58
N LEU A 907 35.81 -4.54 -10.30
CA LEU A 907 34.89 -4.45 -9.17
C LEU A 907 34.29 -3.05 -9.02
N GLU A 908 35.11 -2.01 -9.18
CA GLU A 908 34.67 -0.61 -9.17
C GLU A 908 33.66 -0.35 -10.29
N ALA A 909 33.94 -0.81 -11.51
CA ALA A 909 33.02 -0.69 -12.65
C ALA A 909 31.63 -1.29 -12.37
N VAL A 910 31.57 -2.39 -11.62
CA VAL A 910 30.33 -3.06 -11.19
C VAL A 910 29.64 -2.26 -10.08
N SER A 911 30.39 -1.81 -9.06
CA SER A 911 29.86 -1.04 -7.93
C SER A 911 29.30 0.33 -8.34
N GLU A 912 30.01 1.04 -9.21
CA GLU A 912 29.61 2.36 -9.71
C GLU A 912 28.37 2.29 -10.60
N ALA A 913 28.13 1.15 -11.25
CA ALA A 913 26.94 0.91 -12.05
C ALA A 913 25.65 0.75 -11.23
N ILE A 914 25.76 0.58 -9.91
CA ILE A 914 24.60 0.35 -9.05
C ILE A 914 23.72 1.61 -9.05
N GLU A 915 22.48 1.44 -9.52
CA GLU A 915 21.46 2.47 -9.57
C GLU A 915 20.57 2.41 -8.32
N VAL A 916 20.22 3.57 -7.76
CA VAL A 916 19.22 3.70 -6.69
C VAL A 916 17.98 4.37 -7.25
N SER A 917 16.82 3.82 -6.95
CA SER A 917 15.53 4.48 -7.23
C SER A 917 14.55 4.22 -6.08
N PRO A 918 13.37 4.87 -6.08
CA PRO A 918 12.32 4.56 -5.11
C PRO A 918 11.95 3.07 -5.09
N ARG A 919 12.07 2.38 -6.23
CA ARG A 919 11.78 0.94 -6.38
C ARG A 919 12.89 0.02 -5.83
N GLY A 920 13.91 0.53 -5.15
CA GLY A 920 15.05 -0.22 -4.59
C GLY A 920 16.40 0.02 -5.30
N ILE A 921 17.39 -0.84 -4.99
CA ILE A 921 18.75 -0.83 -5.53
C ILE A 921 18.85 -1.82 -6.71
N PHE A 922 19.54 -1.44 -7.79
CA PHE A 922 19.64 -2.22 -9.02
C PHE A 922 21.06 -2.28 -9.57
N LEU A 923 21.52 -3.48 -9.92
CA LEU A 923 22.67 -3.70 -10.81
C LEU A 923 22.14 -3.95 -12.24
N PRO A 924 22.37 -3.02 -13.19
CA PRO A 924 21.88 -3.13 -14.56
C PRO A 924 22.81 -4.02 -15.43
N GLU A 925 22.55 -4.06 -16.74
CA GLU A 925 23.47 -4.61 -17.75
C GLU A 925 23.89 -6.09 -17.55
N ILE A 926 23.02 -6.92 -16.96
CA ILE A 926 23.25 -8.35 -16.83
C ILE A 926 22.53 -9.08 -17.96
N SER A 927 23.26 -9.78 -18.85
CA SER A 927 22.62 -10.52 -19.96
C SER A 927 21.80 -11.70 -19.44
N ALA A 928 20.60 -11.89 -19.97
CA ALA A 928 19.71 -13.04 -19.73
C ALA A 928 20.39 -14.40 -20.00
N PRO A 929 19.82 -15.54 -19.54
CA PRO A 929 20.37 -16.87 -19.84
C PRO A 929 20.62 -17.03 -21.34
N THR A 930 21.82 -17.49 -21.70
CA THR A 930 22.30 -17.45 -23.08
C THR A 930 22.71 -18.85 -23.52
N ILE A 931 22.17 -19.32 -24.64
CA ILE A 931 22.52 -20.60 -25.28
C ILE A 931 23.27 -20.28 -26.57
N PRO A 932 24.34 -21.01 -26.92
CA PRO A 932 25.05 -20.77 -28.17
C PRO A 932 24.22 -21.26 -29.37
N LEU A 933 23.43 -20.39 -30.02
CA LEU A 933 22.58 -20.79 -31.15
C LEU A 933 23.36 -21.51 -32.25
N GLN A 934 22.72 -22.51 -32.88
CA GLN A 934 23.32 -23.32 -33.95
C GLN A 934 23.70 -22.47 -35.18
N LEU A 935 22.91 -21.43 -35.46
CA LEU A 935 23.12 -20.48 -36.55
C LEU A 935 23.34 -19.09 -35.98
N PHE A 936 24.30 -18.35 -36.53
CA PHE A 936 24.65 -16.98 -36.14
C PHE A 936 24.89 -16.77 -34.63
N PRO A 937 25.74 -17.59 -33.97
CA PRO A 937 25.96 -17.52 -32.53
C PRO A 937 26.44 -16.14 -32.05
N THR A 938 27.33 -15.47 -32.81
CA THR A 938 27.76 -14.10 -32.49
C THR A 938 26.60 -13.11 -32.37
N LEU A 939 25.59 -13.24 -33.23
CA LEU A 939 24.43 -12.36 -33.21
C LEU A 939 23.58 -12.62 -31.97
N CYS A 940 23.46 -13.88 -31.54
CA CYS A 940 22.76 -14.25 -30.31
C CYS A 940 23.32 -13.51 -29.09
N TYR A 941 24.64 -13.55 -28.86
CA TYR A 941 25.24 -12.85 -27.72
C TYR A 941 24.99 -11.35 -27.76
N LYS A 942 25.12 -10.73 -28.94
CA LYS A 942 24.92 -9.28 -29.13
C LYS A 942 23.48 -8.83 -28.94
N LEU A 943 22.50 -9.71 -29.19
CA LEU A 943 21.07 -9.42 -29.08
C LEU A 943 20.43 -9.96 -27.79
N THR A 944 21.19 -10.67 -26.96
CA THR A 944 20.67 -11.21 -25.70
C THR A 944 20.15 -10.05 -24.82
N PRO A 945 18.88 -10.10 -24.37
CA PRO A 945 18.32 -9.07 -23.51
C PRO A 945 19.14 -8.88 -22.24
N ARG A 946 19.23 -7.64 -21.77
CA ARG A 946 19.88 -7.30 -20.49
C ARG A 946 18.79 -7.00 -19.46
N GLY A 947 18.95 -7.56 -18.27
CA GLY A 947 18.09 -7.34 -17.12
C GLY A 947 18.80 -6.61 -15.99
N ARG A 948 18.02 -6.28 -14.96
CA ARG A 948 18.49 -5.77 -13.67
C ARG A 948 18.40 -6.89 -12.64
N ASN A 949 19.35 -6.96 -11.71
CA ASN A 949 19.31 -7.87 -10.54
C ASN A 949 19.09 -9.35 -10.90
N LEU A 950 19.58 -9.81 -12.06
CA LEU A 950 19.53 -11.24 -12.38
C LEU A 950 20.44 -12.00 -11.41
N SER A 951 19.92 -13.09 -10.81
CA SER A 951 20.50 -13.72 -9.62
C SER A 951 21.99 -14.08 -9.76
N TYR A 952 22.43 -14.55 -10.93
CA TYR A 952 23.82 -14.88 -11.19
C TYR A 952 24.75 -13.67 -11.34
N GLY A 953 24.25 -12.52 -11.77
CA GLY A 953 25.03 -11.28 -11.76
C GLY A 953 25.21 -10.73 -10.35
N LEU A 954 24.19 -10.85 -9.50
CA LEU A 954 24.28 -10.52 -8.07
C LEU A 954 25.26 -11.45 -7.35
N ALA A 955 25.19 -12.76 -7.63
CA ALA A 955 26.12 -13.74 -7.10
C ALA A 955 27.57 -13.41 -7.46
N ALA A 956 27.82 -13.09 -8.75
CA ALA A 956 29.13 -12.69 -9.23
C ALA A 956 29.66 -11.44 -8.52
N ALA A 957 28.82 -10.42 -8.35
CA ALA A 957 29.19 -9.21 -7.63
C ALA A 957 29.55 -9.50 -6.17
N LEU A 958 28.77 -10.36 -5.48
CA LEU A 958 29.06 -10.80 -4.12
C LEU A 958 30.37 -11.57 -4.00
N PHE A 959 30.66 -12.50 -4.92
CA PHE A 959 31.94 -13.21 -4.92
C PHE A 959 33.10 -12.22 -5.01
N ALA A 960 33.03 -11.24 -5.92
CA ALA A 960 34.08 -10.22 -6.05
C ALA A 960 34.20 -9.34 -4.81
N ALA A 961 33.07 -8.90 -4.23
CA ALA A 961 33.04 -8.08 -3.03
C ALA A 961 33.65 -8.80 -1.82
N VAL A 962 33.32 -10.07 -1.61
CA VAL A 962 33.85 -10.88 -0.50
C VAL A 962 35.37 -11.07 -0.65
N GLU A 963 35.86 -11.39 -1.85
CA GLU A 963 37.29 -11.56 -2.09
C GLU A 963 38.07 -10.25 -1.92
N TYR A 964 37.52 -9.13 -2.39
CA TYR A 964 38.07 -7.80 -2.13
C TYR A 964 38.20 -7.53 -0.62
N LYS A 965 37.18 -7.88 0.17
CA LYS A 965 37.22 -7.64 1.61
C LYS A 965 38.21 -8.55 2.33
N LYS A 966 38.30 -9.83 1.96
CA LYS A 966 39.32 -10.76 2.50
C LYS A 966 40.75 -10.25 2.23
N LEU A 967 41.02 -9.76 1.02
CA LEU A 967 42.33 -9.17 0.67
C LEU A 967 42.70 -7.97 1.55
N GLN A 968 41.72 -7.13 1.92
CA GLN A 968 41.96 -6.01 2.83
C GLN A 968 42.25 -6.46 4.26
N ASP A 969 41.58 -7.51 4.72
CA ASP A 969 41.72 -8.00 6.10
C ASP A 969 43.02 -8.79 6.32
N GLU A 970 43.59 -9.39 5.26
CA GLU A 970 44.83 -10.17 5.29
C GLU A 970 46.12 -9.32 5.18
N GLU A 971 46.05 -7.99 5.36
CA GLU A 971 47.19 -7.04 5.24
C GLU A 971 48.00 -7.19 3.92
N TRP A 972 47.35 -7.46 2.79
CA TRP A 972 48.00 -7.41 1.46
C TRP A 972 48.23 -5.98 0.94
N ILE A 973 47.90 -4.96 1.74
CA ILE A 973 48.13 -3.55 1.43
C ILE A 973 49.34 -3.07 2.24
N LEU A 974 50.53 -3.30 1.68
CA LEU A 974 51.74 -2.54 1.95
C LEU A 974 52.28 -1.93 0.66
#